data_AF-A0A0C1UT38-F1
#
_entry.id   AF-A0A0C1UT38-F1
#
_cell.length_a   1.000
_cell.length_b   1.000
_cell.length_c   1.000
_cell.angle_alpha   90.00
_cell.angle_beta   90.00
_cell.angle_gamma   90.00
#
_symmetry.space_group_name_H-M   'P 1'
#
loop_
_entity.id
_entity.type
_entity.pdbx_description
1 polymer ?
#
loop_
_entity_poly.entity_id
_entity_poly.type
_entity_poly.pdbx_seq_one_letter_code
_entity_poly.pdbx_strand_id
1 'polypeptide(L)'
;MPQSSPPPKDALAAGLVVKPVKTSPVSQRQARPVGLPWRQWGQQWGRLTGLTLLLAGAGTLIGLSVWTSVIVILRPQPPRWLAQHFPGLMDAWSEIPTQTTAEIEAELVAQQRSAGDWLALAQISDRPEFADLQLLPIWATRSPCSQDCEAIVELRLYRQAARRTAADQWQLLHQLPVQGPTEATLLQALALPEAGALGSTYQLPLTALKPLHDDALPGAWLTLTGRWQPQGSPILYGQMLYVNPQFQRLTSLLNWQSPPGRLPTWHNVDQQGAPELLVNQTYGLEPDFQLYRVGNLQAVGAHTRLEEITLKPLTLPTEASAIAYQNALFLAQRGLWSAAHARLTQLKTQLADDWSDDLEQQWQLVYLHSRFSTAQAERDWSQPSQKLLALLLDGQWQGALQPIQEKSSGFPKAVLPLLERDFSRIWPRLTASLQVEPNDQAARLWHALLLLTKEDEAAALKWLATDQNSPLRQEFAAIAQTVTNPEPAPTIIWPTATDEPAESAIAPTTPALFDGLIGEATPVANPNFQDWQRPTNGAALTLSPGQQWFTITLESGHQQQQWQPIAFSARLADQPPSQLWQTLGLGASATLRGVDVAGKNPQTLEVIGVRWRGQQPTLLARGGATDRPLFVTTPGQWQSIDTVNPTGLAGWLESQSATSDRLFATLQNHLGFAPDSLATTLQQQANAVPPWATVRPVNLIGGNSSTLILTLSPELLASQGLAAAGQQPTELIMTAQGELLYSSLWSGSGARLAGWIQPASQQPVLVINEGDRPQFLFWSPQNRRFQ
;
A
#
# COMPACT_ATOMS: atom_id res chain seq x y z
N MET A 1 -45.74 29.01 43.59
CA MET A 1 -47.06 28.50 44.03
C MET A 1 -47.40 27.26 43.20
N PRO A 2 -48.07 26.26 43.78
CA PRO A 2 -47.50 24.91 43.94
C PRO A 2 -48.45 23.77 43.48
N GLN A 3 -48.07 22.53 43.87
CA GLN A 3 -48.85 21.26 43.97
C GLN A 3 -48.77 20.33 42.75
N SER A 4 -48.59 19.01 42.87
CA SER A 4 -48.50 18.10 44.04
C SER A 4 -48.07 16.69 43.60
N SER A 5 -47.32 16.01 44.47
CA SER A 5 -46.90 14.59 44.56
C SER A 5 -48.09 13.59 44.71
N PRO A 6 -47.96 12.23 44.95
CA PRO A 6 -46.79 11.37 45.29
C PRO A 6 -46.85 9.88 44.70
N PRO A 7 -46.33 8.76 45.32
CA PRO A 7 -45.38 7.75 44.77
C PRO A 7 -45.97 6.29 44.81
N PRO A 8 -45.28 5.11 45.00
CA PRO A 8 -43.85 4.71 45.18
C PRO A 8 -43.38 3.38 44.48
N LYS A 9 -42.09 3.00 44.61
CA LYS A 9 -41.59 1.72 45.22
C LYS A 9 -40.08 1.43 45.04
N ASP A 10 -39.45 1.17 46.18
CA ASP A 10 -38.43 0.17 46.56
C ASP A 10 -37.05 0.08 45.89
N ALA A 11 -36.00 0.42 46.67
CA ALA A 11 -34.75 -0.33 46.74
C ALA A 11 -34.10 -0.16 48.14
N LEU A 12 -34.08 -1.25 48.90
CA LEU A 12 -33.38 -1.44 50.17
C LEU A 12 -32.25 -2.47 49.96
N ALA A 13 -31.27 -2.43 50.88
CA ALA A 13 -30.22 -3.41 51.16
C ALA A 13 -28.84 -3.18 50.49
N ALA A 14 -28.04 -2.35 51.16
CA ALA A 14 -26.59 -2.53 51.26
C ALA A 14 -26.27 -3.07 52.66
N GLY A 15 -25.55 -4.18 52.74
CA GLY A 15 -25.07 -4.74 54.00
C GLY A 15 -24.23 -5.99 53.79
N LEU A 16 -22.93 -5.91 54.11
CA LEU A 16 -21.98 -6.96 54.50
C LEU A 16 -20.61 -6.26 54.65
N VAL A 17 -20.33 -5.59 55.78
CA VAL A 17 -19.84 -6.13 57.06
C VAL A 17 -18.52 -6.89 56.93
N VAL A 18 -17.43 -6.13 57.03
CA VAL A 18 -16.12 -6.54 57.54
C VAL A 18 -16.21 -6.70 59.06
N LYS A 19 -15.78 -7.83 59.63
CA LYS A 19 -15.39 -7.90 61.05
C LYS A 19 -14.24 -8.89 61.33
N PRO A 20 -13.48 -8.66 62.42
CA PRO A 20 -12.10 -9.08 62.58
C PRO A 20 -11.90 -10.23 63.60
N VAL A 21 -10.65 -10.71 63.63
CA VAL A 21 -10.05 -11.64 64.59
C VAL A 21 -9.94 -11.01 65.99
N LYS A 22 -10.33 -11.75 67.05
CA LYS A 22 -9.95 -11.51 68.46
C LYS A 22 -9.94 -12.80 69.33
N THR A 23 -8.75 -13.19 69.76
CA THR A 23 -8.26 -13.62 71.11
C THR A 23 -9.15 -14.34 72.17
N SER A 24 -8.68 -15.54 72.60
CA SER A 24 -8.49 -16.12 73.97
C SER A 24 -9.71 -16.30 74.96
N PRO A 25 -9.66 -17.09 76.08
CA PRO A 25 -8.58 -17.90 76.70
C PRO A 25 -8.94 -19.34 77.25
N VAL A 26 -7.87 -20.09 77.60
CA VAL A 26 -7.61 -21.04 78.72
C VAL A 26 -8.79 -21.63 79.56
N SER A 27 -8.79 -22.96 79.73
CA SER A 27 -9.05 -23.60 81.04
C SER A 27 -8.54 -25.05 81.11
N GLN A 28 -7.84 -25.37 82.21
CA GLN A 28 -7.30 -26.66 82.62
C GLN A 28 -8.40 -27.61 83.14
N ARG A 29 -8.22 -28.93 83.03
CA ARG A 29 -8.02 -29.83 84.20
C ARG A 29 -7.84 -31.30 83.80
N GLN A 30 -6.96 -31.93 84.58
CA GLN A 30 -6.61 -33.34 84.61
C GLN A 30 -7.74 -34.22 85.16
N ALA A 31 -7.82 -35.48 84.72
CA ALA A 31 -8.01 -36.66 85.56
C ALA A 31 -7.78 -37.96 84.76
N ARG A 32 -6.83 -38.79 85.21
CA ARG A 32 -6.74 -40.24 84.98
C ARG A 32 -7.74 -40.97 85.94
N PRO A 33 -7.76 -42.31 86.08
CA PRO A 33 -7.89 -43.42 85.10
C PRO A 33 -8.94 -44.48 85.56
N VAL A 34 -9.61 -45.21 84.67
CA VAL A 34 -10.27 -46.52 84.94
C VAL A 34 -10.42 -47.19 83.56
N GLY A 35 -10.06 -48.43 83.23
CA GLY A 35 -9.92 -49.67 83.98
C GLY A 35 -10.90 -50.70 83.41
N LEU A 36 -10.38 -51.73 82.70
CA LEU A 36 -11.02 -53.02 82.30
C LEU A 36 -11.91 -53.07 81.02
N PRO A 37 -12.12 -54.25 80.38
CA PRO A 37 -11.26 -55.42 80.21
C PRO A 37 -11.14 -55.92 78.73
N TRP A 38 -9.99 -56.48 78.40
CA TRP A 38 -9.48 -56.74 77.04
C TRP A 38 -9.95 -58.02 76.32
N ARG A 39 -11.07 -58.65 76.70
CA ARG A 39 -11.35 -60.06 76.31
C ARG A 39 -12.55 -60.35 75.42
N GLN A 40 -13.14 -59.34 74.76
CA GLN A 40 -14.24 -59.58 73.79
C GLN A 40 -14.02 -58.97 72.39
N TRP A 41 -12.85 -58.35 72.12
CA TRP A 41 -12.57 -57.71 70.83
C TRP A 41 -12.01 -58.65 69.75
N GLY A 42 -11.62 -59.89 70.07
CA GLY A 42 -10.94 -60.78 69.12
C GLY A 42 -11.81 -61.31 67.96
N GLN A 43 -13.13 -61.41 68.13
CA GLN A 43 -14.01 -62.04 67.12
C GLN A 43 -14.81 -61.04 66.26
N GLN A 44 -14.92 -59.77 66.67
CA GLN A 44 -15.50 -58.72 65.81
C GLN A 44 -14.45 -58.12 64.83
N TRP A 45 -13.17 -58.12 65.19
CA TRP A 45 -12.12 -57.60 64.31
C TRP A 45 -11.84 -58.50 63.11
N GLY A 46 -11.99 -59.83 63.20
CA GLY A 46 -11.77 -60.73 62.05
C GLY A 46 -12.78 -60.56 60.89
N ARG A 47 -14.03 -60.16 61.19
CA ARG A 47 -15.04 -59.87 60.16
C ARG A 47 -14.94 -58.43 59.62
N LEU A 48 -14.48 -57.48 60.43
CA LEU A 48 -14.21 -56.11 60.00
C LEU A 48 -12.91 -56.00 59.18
N THR A 49 -11.88 -56.82 59.44
CA THR A 49 -10.65 -56.83 58.62
C THR A 49 -10.86 -57.43 57.24
N GLY A 50 -11.72 -58.46 57.11
CA GLY A 50 -12.05 -59.02 55.80
C GLY A 50 -12.86 -58.07 54.91
N LEU A 51 -13.82 -57.34 55.49
CA LEU A 51 -14.63 -56.35 54.77
C LEU A 51 -13.85 -55.07 54.44
N THR A 52 -12.92 -54.63 55.32
CA THR A 52 -12.05 -53.49 55.04
C THR A 52 -10.96 -53.82 54.02
N LEU A 53 -10.43 -55.05 53.95
CA LEU A 53 -9.53 -55.47 52.87
C LEU A 53 -10.24 -55.58 51.51
N LEU A 54 -11.49 -56.04 51.47
CA LEU A 54 -12.29 -56.07 50.24
C LEU A 54 -12.74 -54.66 49.78
N LEU A 55 -13.14 -53.79 50.71
CA LEU A 55 -13.50 -52.40 50.40
C LEU A 55 -12.27 -51.52 50.08
N ALA A 56 -11.12 -51.77 50.71
CA ALA A 56 -9.86 -51.13 50.33
C ALA A 56 -9.34 -51.64 48.98
N GLY A 57 -9.54 -52.92 48.66
CA GLY A 57 -9.25 -53.49 47.33
C GLY A 57 -10.15 -52.92 46.22
N ALA A 58 -11.45 -52.75 46.48
CA ALA A 58 -12.37 -52.12 45.54
C ALA A 58 -12.13 -50.60 45.40
N GLY A 59 -11.84 -49.91 46.50
CA GLY A 59 -11.53 -48.48 46.51
C GLY A 59 -10.22 -48.13 45.82
N THR A 60 -9.21 -49.00 45.92
CA THR A 60 -7.94 -48.83 45.17
C THR A 60 -8.12 -49.10 43.68
N LEU A 61 -8.96 -50.05 43.28
CA LEU A 61 -9.28 -50.28 41.86
C LEU A 61 -10.07 -49.13 41.24
N ILE A 62 -11.06 -48.56 41.94
CA ILE A 62 -11.81 -47.39 41.47
C ILE A 62 -10.92 -46.13 41.49
N GLY A 63 -10.10 -45.96 42.53
CA GLY A 63 -9.15 -44.86 42.61
C GLY A 63 -8.11 -44.93 41.48
N LEU A 64 -7.57 -46.12 41.19
CA LEU A 64 -6.69 -46.34 40.05
C LEU A 64 -7.41 -46.10 38.73
N SER A 65 -8.66 -46.55 38.56
CA SER A 65 -9.39 -46.34 37.30
C SER A 65 -9.70 -44.87 37.04
N VAL A 66 -10.12 -44.13 38.07
CA VAL A 66 -10.36 -42.68 37.97
C VAL A 66 -9.06 -41.94 37.74
N TRP A 67 -7.99 -42.30 38.46
CA TRP A 67 -6.65 -41.72 38.29
C TRP A 67 -6.08 -42.00 36.90
N THR A 68 -6.23 -43.22 36.36
CA THR A 68 -5.82 -43.56 35.01
C THR A 68 -6.68 -42.87 33.96
N SER A 69 -8.00 -42.74 34.18
CA SER A 69 -8.87 -41.97 33.27
C SER A 69 -8.51 -40.49 33.25
N VAL A 70 -8.21 -39.91 34.41
CA VAL A 70 -7.75 -38.51 34.52
C VAL A 70 -6.38 -38.34 33.87
N ILE A 71 -5.45 -39.29 34.05
CA ILE A 71 -4.14 -39.25 33.39
C ILE A 71 -4.27 -39.38 31.87
N VAL A 72 -5.15 -40.24 31.36
CA VAL A 72 -5.37 -40.42 29.90
C VAL A 72 -6.03 -39.18 29.29
N ILE A 73 -6.90 -38.49 30.02
CA ILE A 73 -7.51 -37.22 29.58
C ILE A 73 -6.49 -36.07 29.62
N LEU A 74 -5.64 -36.01 30.65
CA LEU A 74 -4.68 -34.91 30.86
C LEU A 74 -3.34 -35.11 30.13
N ARG A 75 -2.98 -36.34 29.77
CA ARG A 75 -1.75 -36.71 29.06
C ARG A 75 -2.04 -37.84 28.06
N PRO A 76 -2.19 -37.55 26.76
CA PRO A 76 -2.49 -38.57 25.75
C PRO A 76 -1.34 -39.55 25.49
N GLN A 77 -0.16 -39.35 26.09
CA GLN A 77 0.98 -40.29 25.99
C GLN A 77 1.11 -41.11 27.29
N PRO A 78 1.04 -42.45 27.23
CA PRO A 78 1.07 -43.29 28.42
C PRO A 78 2.45 -43.31 29.10
N PRO A 79 2.51 -43.44 30.44
CA PRO A 79 3.75 -43.57 31.18
C PRO A 79 4.46 -44.90 30.87
N ARG A 80 5.80 -44.88 30.81
CA ARG A 80 6.68 -45.99 30.37
C ARG A 80 6.46 -47.35 31.07
N TRP A 81 5.90 -47.37 32.28
CA TRP A 81 5.63 -48.60 33.02
C TRP A 81 4.50 -49.43 32.41
N LEU A 82 3.55 -48.79 31.71
CA LEU A 82 2.45 -49.46 31.00
C LEU A 82 2.96 -50.26 29.80
N ALA A 83 3.99 -49.73 29.12
CA ALA A 83 4.65 -50.37 27.97
C ALA A 83 5.41 -51.64 28.34
N GLN A 84 5.87 -51.78 29.59
CA GLN A 84 6.54 -53.00 30.06
C GLN A 84 5.57 -54.16 30.32
N HIS A 85 4.30 -53.89 30.62
CA HIS A 85 3.32 -54.92 31.01
C HIS A 85 2.39 -55.35 29.88
N PHE A 86 2.25 -54.55 28.83
CA PHE A 86 1.41 -54.85 27.65
C PHE A 86 2.16 -54.58 26.34
N PRO A 87 3.13 -55.43 25.95
CA PRO A 87 3.82 -55.32 24.67
C PRO A 87 2.84 -55.63 23.54
N GLY A 88 2.52 -54.61 22.72
CA GLY A 88 1.52 -54.66 21.64
C GLY A 88 0.38 -53.65 21.79
N LEU A 89 0.14 -53.12 23.00
CA LEU A 89 -0.82 -52.03 23.21
C LEU A 89 -0.25 -50.68 22.73
N MET A 90 1.08 -50.56 22.66
CA MET A 90 1.77 -49.36 22.13
C MET A 90 1.65 -49.26 20.59
N ASP A 91 1.70 -50.37 19.86
CA ASP A 91 1.61 -50.37 18.39
C ASP A 91 0.25 -49.85 17.90
N ALA A 92 -0.80 -49.99 18.71
CA ALA A 92 -2.14 -49.47 18.42
C ALA A 92 -2.39 -48.02 18.89
N TRP A 93 -1.50 -47.43 19.71
CA TRP A 93 -1.73 -46.15 20.40
C TRP A 93 -0.70 -45.06 20.10
N SER A 94 0.44 -45.35 19.47
CA SER A 94 1.54 -44.38 19.39
C SER A 94 2.25 -44.16 18.05
N GLU A 95 1.81 -44.75 16.95
CA GLU A 95 2.41 -44.42 15.64
C GLU A 95 1.39 -43.78 14.72
N ILE A 96 1.59 -42.47 14.46
CA ILE A 96 0.95 -41.82 13.31
C ILE A 96 1.39 -42.63 12.09
N PRO A 97 0.45 -43.22 11.33
CA PRO A 97 0.80 -44.09 10.22
C PRO A 97 1.68 -43.32 9.25
N THR A 98 2.83 -43.90 8.93
CA THR A 98 3.74 -43.36 7.93
C THR A 98 3.28 -43.79 6.55
N GLN A 99 3.25 -42.86 5.60
CA GLN A 99 2.94 -43.11 4.21
C GLN A 99 4.14 -42.72 3.33
N THR A 100 4.37 -43.45 2.25
CA THR A 100 5.30 -43.02 1.20
C THR A 100 4.65 -41.96 0.29
N THR A 101 5.45 -41.18 -0.43
CA THR A 101 4.93 -40.21 -1.41
C THR A 101 4.01 -40.87 -2.43
N ALA A 102 4.34 -42.09 -2.89
CA ALA A 102 3.53 -42.85 -3.84
C ALA A 102 2.17 -43.28 -3.25
N GLU A 103 2.12 -43.65 -1.97
CA GLU A 103 0.87 -43.97 -1.28
C GLU A 103 -0.01 -42.71 -1.10
N ILE A 104 0.60 -41.56 -0.79
CA ILE A 104 -0.10 -40.27 -0.69
C ILE A 104 -0.70 -39.89 -2.06
N GLU A 105 0.08 -39.98 -3.13
CA GLU A 105 -0.41 -39.70 -4.49
C GLU A 105 -1.53 -40.65 -4.91
N ALA A 106 -1.40 -41.95 -4.63
CA ALA A 106 -2.45 -42.93 -4.92
C ALA A 106 -3.76 -42.64 -4.16
N GLU A 107 -3.65 -42.24 -2.88
CA GLU A 107 -4.80 -41.81 -2.07
C GLU A 107 -5.51 -40.59 -2.69
N LEU A 108 -4.74 -39.60 -3.14
CA LEU A 108 -5.28 -38.38 -3.74
C LEU A 108 -5.95 -38.66 -5.10
N VAL A 109 -5.33 -39.48 -5.94
CA VAL A 109 -5.91 -39.90 -7.23
C VAL A 109 -7.24 -40.63 -7.02
N ALA A 110 -7.34 -41.50 -6.01
CA ALA A 110 -8.60 -42.17 -5.65
C ALA A 110 -9.71 -41.17 -5.24
N GLN A 111 -9.32 -39.98 -4.74
CA GLN A 111 -10.23 -38.89 -4.38
C GLN A 111 -10.46 -37.87 -5.52
N GLN A 112 -9.94 -38.13 -6.73
CA GLN A 112 -9.95 -37.17 -7.85
C GLN A 112 -9.24 -35.85 -7.51
N ARG A 113 -8.17 -35.94 -6.73
CA ARG A 113 -7.30 -34.84 -6.32
C ARG A 113 -5.87 -35.10 -6.79
N SER A 114 -5.07 -34.05 -6.87
CA SER A 114 -3.63 -34.14 -7.19
C SER A 114 -2.79 -33.45 -6.11
N ALA A 115 -1.58 -33.97 -5.90
CA ALA A 115 -0.58 -33.34 -5.07
C ALA A 115 0.09 -32.20 -5.84
N GLY A 116 0.32 -31.06 -5.20
CA GLY A 116 1.20 -30.01 -5.70
C GLY A 116 2.64 -30.19 -5.21
N ASP A 117 3.44 -29.14 -5.39
CA ASP A 117 4.84 -29.16 -4.95
C ASP A 117 4.96 -29.11 -3.43
N TRP A 118 5.84 -29.95 -2.88
CA TRP A 118 6.21 -29.95 -1.48
C TRP A 118 6.93 -28.66 -1.10
N LEU A 119 6.45 -27.98 -0.06
CA LEU A 119 7.07 -26.79 0.51
C LEU A 119 7.71 -27.14 1.86
N ALA A 120 9.04 -27.21 1.89
CA ALA A 120 9.77 -27.42 3.13
C ALA A 120 9.71 -26.16 4.01
N LEU A 121 9.19 -26.28 5.24
CA LEU A 121 9.04 -25.11 6.12
C LEU A 121 10.39 -24.56 6.59
N ALA A 122 11.44 -25.38 6.53
CA ALA A 122 12.83 -24.94 6.73
C ALA A 122 13.28 -23.89 5.71
N GLN A 123 12.66 -23.78 4.53
CA GLN A 123 12.94 -22.71 3.56
C GLN A 123 12.30 -21.37 3.95
N ILE A 124 11.35 -21.39 4.90
CA ILE A 124 10.62 -20.22 5.39
C ILE A 124 11.19 -19.75 6.72
N SER A 125 11.75 -20.64 7.52
CA SER A 125 12.38 -20.30 8.80
C SER A 125 13.50 -21.29 9.10
N ASP A 126 14.70 -20.76 9.36
CA ASP A 126 15.90 -21.54 9.71
C ASP A 126 15.84 -22.14 11.12
N ARG A 127 14.72 -21.96 11.84
CA ARG A 127 14.58 -22.48 13.20
C ARG A 127 14.49 -24.02 13.18
N PRO A 128 15.15 -24.70 14.12
CA PRO A 128 15.28 -26.16 14.10
C PRO A 128 13.94 -26.89 14.20
N GLU A 129 12.92 -26.27 14.80
CA GLU A 129 11.56 -26.79 14.87
C GLU A 129 10.84 -26.98 13.51
N PHE A 130 11.36 -26.41 12.42
CA PHE A 130 10.80 -26.58 11.06
C PHE A 130 11.60 -27.54 10.17
N ALA A 131 12.74 -28.05 10.65
CA ALA A 131 13.70 -28.80 9.83
C ALA A 131 13.10 -30.07 9.21
N ASP A 132 12.14 -30.71 9.88
CA ASP A 132 11.49 -31.95 9.46
C ASP A 132 10.04 -31.76 8.99
N LEU A 133 9.55 -30.51 8.90
CA LEU A 133 8.18 -30.19 8.53
C LEU A 133 8.06 -29.80 7.05
N GLN A 134 7.07 -30.38 6.37
CA GLN A 134 6.74 -30.05 4.99
C GLN A 134 5.25 -29.83 4.80
N LEU A 135 4.91 -28.91 3.90
CA LEU A 135 3.54 -28.56 3.57
C LEU A 135 3.24 -29.01 2.12
N LEU A 136 2.14 -29.74 1.95
CA LEU A 136 1.70 -30.24 0.66
C LEU A 136 0.34 -29.61 0.28
N PRO A 137 0.28 -28.78 -0.78
CA PRO A 137 -0.98 -28.29 -1.32
C PRO A 137 -1.68 -29.38 -2.14
N ILE A 138 -2.98 -29.54 -1.91
CA ILE A 138 -3.83 -30.50 -2.61
C ILE A 138 -4.75 -29.77 -3.58
N TRP A 139 -4.69 -30.19 -4.83
CA TRP A 139 -5.43 -29.61 -5.94
C TRP A 139 -6.64 -30.46 -6.30
N ALA A 140 -7.70 -29.81 -6.77
CA ALA A 140 -8.84 -30.47 -7.37
C ALA A 140 -9.28 -29.75 -8.63
N THR A 141 -9.72 -30.51 -9.62
CA THR A 141 -10.33 -29.98 -10.84
C THR A 141 -11.76 -29.52 -10.55
N ARG A 142 -12.09 -28.31 -10.99
CA ARG A 142 -13.41 -27.70 -10.79
C ARG A 142 -14.29 -27.89 -12.01
N SER A 143 -15.60 -28.00 -11.78
CA SER A 143 -16.62 -28.01 -12.84
C SER A 143 -17.83 -27.17 -12.43
N PRO A 144 -18.39 -26.34 -13.32
CA PRO A 144 -17.90 -26.01 -14.66
C PRO A 144 -16.66 -25.11 -14.61
N CYS A 145 -15.66 -25.30 -15.48
CA CYS A 145 -14.50 -24.41 -15.57
C CYS A 145 -14.34 -23.84 -16.99
N SER A 146 -14.18 -22.52 -17.07
CA SER A 146 -13.79 -21.80 -18.29
C SER A 146 -12.39 -21.18 -18.16
N GLN A 147 -11.95 -20.87 -16.94
CA GLN A 147 -10.62 -20.35 -16.57
C GLN A 147 -10.25 -20.87 -15.17
N ASP A 148 -8.94 -21.04 -14.90
CA ASP A 148 -8.39 -21.53 -13.61
C ASP A 148 -9.06 -22.82 -13.09
N CYS A 149 -9.01 -23.87 -13.92
CA CYS A 149 -9.70 -25.15 -13.70
C CYS A 149 -9.19 -25.95 -12.50
N GLU A 150 -7.99 -25.67 -12.01
CA GLU A 150 -7.41 -26.33 -10.84
C GLU A 150 -7.36 -25.33 -9.69
N ALA A 151 -7.79 -25.78 -8.51
CA ALA A 151 -7.74 -24.99 -7.30
C ALA A 151 -7.16 -25.80 -6.16
N ILE A 152 -6.40 -25.13 -5.30
CA ILE A 152 -5.99 -25.64 -4.00
C ILE A 152 -7.25 -25.72 -3.13
N VAL A 153 -7.61 -26.93 -2.72
CA VAL A 153 -8.80 -27.21 -1.90
C VAL A 153 -8.44 -27.64 -0.49
N GLU A 154 -7.20 -28.05 -0.26
CA GLU A 154 -6.72 -28.52 1.04
C GLU A 154 -5.21 -28.33 1.16
N LEU A 155 -4.73 -28.09 2.38
CA LEU A 155 -3.32 -28.07 2.72
C LEU A 155 -3.04 -29.14 3.77
N ARG A 156 -2.02 -29.97 3.52
CA ARG A 156 -1.60 -31.05 4.43
C ARG A 156 -0.22 -30.77 4.99
N LEU A 157 -0.10 -30.77 6.32
CA LEU A 157 1.19 -30.64 7.01
C LEU A 157 1.71 -32.04 7.35
N TYR A 158 2.94 -32.32 6.94
CA TYR A 158 3.63 -33.58 7.16
C TYR A 158 4.92 -33.40 7.95
N ARG A 159 5.35 -34.47 8.60
CA ARG A 159 6.68 -34.61 9.18
C ARG A 159 7.44 -35.74 8.49
N GLN A 160 8.72 -35.56 8.22
CA GLN A 160 9.58 -36.65 7.76
C GLN A 160 9.87 -37.61 8.92
N ALA A 161 9.56 -38.91 8.75
CA ALA A 161 9.96 -39.92 9.70
C ALA A 161 11.48 -40.11 9.67
N ALA A 162 12.11 -40.33 10.83
CA ALA A 162 13.57 -40.43 10.92
C ALA A 162 14.15 -41.47 9.94
N ARG A 163 15.26 -41.10 9.27
CA ARG A 163 16.07 -41.81 8.23
C ARG A 163 16.58 -43.23 8.58
N ARG A 164 15.83 -44.05 9.32
CA ARG A 164 16.21 -45.44 9.63
C ARG A 164 15.86 -46.44 8.53
N THR A 165 14.97 -46.07 7.61
CA THR A 165 14.56 -46.90 6.46
C THR A 165 14.79 -46.13 5.15
N ALA A 166 15.10 -46.86 4.08
CA ALA A 166 15.50 -46.31 2.78
C ALA A 166 14.35 -45.66 1.96
N ALA A 167 13.19 -45.41 2.59
CA ALA A 167 12.03 -44.81 1.94
C ALA A 167 11.69 -43.47 2.61
N ASP A 168 11.40 -42.44 1.79
CA ASP A 168 10.85 -41.16 2.24
C ASP A 168 9.44 -41.37 2.82
N GLN A 169 9.41 -41.71 4.10
CA GLN A 169 8.20 -41.93 4.87
C GLN A 169 7.75 -40.64 5.55
N TRP A 170 6.47 -40.31 5.37
CA TRP A 170 5.84 -39.09 5.83
C TRP A 170 4.74 -39.40 6.84
N GLN A 171 4.70 -38.63 7.92
CA GLN A 171 3.62 -38.67 8.91
C GLN A 171 2.72 -37.46 8.72
N LEU A 172 1.43 -37.70 8.45
CA LEU A 172 0.45 -36.63 8.34
C LEU A 172 0.12 -36.05 9.73
N LEU A 173 0.39 -34.77 9.93
CA LEU A 173 0.19 -34.07 11.20
C LEU A 173 -1.14 -33.32 11.24
N HIS A 174 -1.49 -32.64 10.15
CA HIS A 174 -2.67 -31.79 10.09
C HIS A 174 -3.18 -31.64 8.65
N GLN A 175 -4.50 -31.49 8.50
CA GLN A 175 -5.16 -31.17 7.23
C GLN A 175 -6.03 -29.94 7.43
N LEU A 176 -5.92 -28.98 6.54
CA LEU A 176 -6.73 -27.76 6.53
C LEU A 176 -7.48 -27.67 5.19
N PRO A 177 -8.80 -27.88 5.15
CA PRO A 177 -9.57 -27.56 3.96
C PRO A 177 -9.55 -26.04 3.74
N VAL A 178 -9.36 -25.62 2.50
CA VAL A 178 -9.30 -24.20 2.11
C VAL A 178 -10.29 -23.91 0.99
N GLN A 179 -10.92 -22.75 1.06
CA GLN A 179 -11.91 -22.30 0.09
C GLN A 179 -11.72 -20.81 -0.13
N GLY A 180 -11.72 -20.37 -1.38
CA GLY A 180 -11.67 -18.94 -1.70
C GLY A 180 -12.97 -18.23 -1.36
N PRO A 181 -13.01 -16.88 -1.49
CA PRO A 181 -14.21 -16.10 -1.28
C PRO A 181 -15.20 -16.30 -2.43
N THR A 182 -16.48 -15.97 -2.19
CA THR A 182 -17.45 -15.86 -3.27
C THR A 182 -17.21 -14.59 -4.10
N GLU A 183 -17.61 -14.62 -5.36
CA GLU A 183 -17.60 -13.44 -6.24
C GLU A 183 -18.37 -12.27 -5.61
N ALA A 184 -19.53 -12.54 -4.98
CA ALA A 184 -20.31 -11.51 -4.30
C ALA A 184 -19.55 -10.89 -3.11
N THR A 185 -18.82 -11.70 -2.33
CA THR A 185 -17.99 -11.19 -1.21
C THR A 185 -16.90 -10.25 -1.71
N LEU A 186 -16.24 -10.62 -2.81
CA LEU A 186 -15.16 -9.81 -3.40
C LEU A 186 -15.71 -8.49 -3.98
N LEU A 187 -16.87 -8.53 -4.64
CA LEU A 187 -17.50 -7.34 -5.22
C LEU A 187 -18.07 -6.37 -4.18
N GLN A 188 -18.68 -6.88 -3.11
CA GLN A 188 -19.18 -6.04 -2.01
C GLN A 188 -18.05 -5.23 -1.38
N ALA A 189 -16.89 -5.85 -1.21
CA ALA A 189 -15.73 -5.20 -0.61
C ALA A 189 -15.08 -4.14 -1.52
N LEU A 190 -15.41 -4.09 -2.82
CA LEU A 190 -14.93 -3.05 -3.74
C LEU A 190 -15.90 -1.86 -3.86
N ALA A 191 -17.04 -1.92 -3.18
CA ALA A 191 -18.10 -0.90 -3.25
C ALA A 191 -18.41 -0.48 -4.70
N LEU A 192 -18.42 -1.42 -5.65
CA LEU A 192 -18.82 -1.20 -7.04
C LEU A 192 -20.35 -1.32 -7.14
N PRO A 193 -21.13 -0.21 -7.13
CA PRO A 193 -22.59 -0.27 -7.14
C PRO A 193 -23.18 -0.82 -8.45
N GLU A 194 -22.38 -0.93 -9.52
CA GLU A 194 -22.82 -1.33 -10.86
C GLU A 194 -22.51 -2.81 -11.22
N ALA A 195 -21.84 -3.55 -10.34
CA ALA A 195 -21.54 -4.96 -10.61
C ALA A 195 -22.79 -5.82 -10.34
N GLY A 196 -23.49 -6.23 -11.41
CA GLY A 196 -24.71 -7.05 -11.39
C GLY A 196 -24.60 -8.46 -10.77
N ALA A 197 -23.61 -8.73 -9.92
CA ALA A 197 -23.38 -10.02 -9.27
C ALA A 197 -23.69 -10.01 -7.75
N LEU A 198 -24.51 -9.06 -7.27
CA LEU A 198 -25.08 -9.12 -5.93
C LEU A 198 -25.93 -10.41 -5.80
N GLY A 199 -25.35 -11.45 -5.22
CA GLY A 199 -25.98 -12.77 -5.04
C GLY A 199 -25.28 -13.95 -5.72
N SER A 200 -24.15 -13.74 -6.41
CA SER A 200 -23.34 -14.85 -6.95
C SER A 200 -22.78 -15.71 -5.81
N THR A 201 -23.09 -17.00 -5.82
CA THR A 201 -22.53 -18.02 -4.91
C THR A 201 -21.28 -18.69 -5.49
N TYR A 202 -20.80 -18.21 -6.64
CA TYR A 202 -19.62 -18.76 -7.29
C TYR A 202 -18.39 -18.53 -6.43
N GLN A 203 -17.76 -19.63 -6.00
CA GLN A 203 -16.53 -19.60 -5.22
C GLN A 203 -15.33 -19.34 -6.13
N LEU A 204 -14.47 -18.40 -5.76
CA LEU A 204 -13.28 -18.08 -6.54
C LEU A 204 -12.12 -19.02 -6.16
N PRO A 205 -11.32 -19.53 -7.11
CA PRO A 205 -10.29 -20.55 -6.84
C PRO A 205 -9.08 -19.95 -6.12
N LEU A 206 -8.47 -20.68 -5.18
CA LEU A 206 -7.12 -20.37 -4.68
C LEU A 206 -6.12 -21.17 -5.50
N THR A 207 -5.12 -20.52 -6.08
CA THR A 207 -4.25 -21.12 -7.11
C THR A 207 -2.76 -21.00 -6.81
N ALA A 208 -2.34 -20.30 -5.76
CA ALA A 208 -0.93 -20.28 -5.39
C ALA A 208 -0.74 -20.12 -3.89
N LEU A 209 0.30 -20.79 -3.37
CA LEU A 209 0.75 -20.69 -1.99
C LEU A 209 2.11 -19.97 -1.98
N LYS A 210 2.26 -18.95 -1.13
CA LYS A 210 3.50 -18.16 -1.03
C LYS A 210 3.92 -17.97 0.42
N PRO A 211 5.21 -18.12 0.76
CA PRO A 211 5.70 -17.76 2.09
C PRO A 211 5.72 -16.25 2.30
N LEU A 212 5.51 -15.82 3.54
CA LEU A 212 5.65 -14.45 4.01
C LEU A 212 6.63 -14.46 5.18
N HIS A 213 7.91 -14.31 4.87
CA HIS A 213 8.98 -14.42 5.84
C HIS A 213 9.22 -13.10 6.58
N ASP A 214 9.41 -13.19 7.89
CA ASP A 214 9.89 -12.11 8.76
C ASP A 214 10.59 -12.75 9.98
N ASP A 215 11.85 -12.39 10.24
CA ASP A 215 12.67 -12.98 11.29
C ASP A 215 12.18 -12.66 12.71
N ALA A 216 11.50 -11.51 12.87
CA ALA A 216 11.03 -11.05 14.17
C ALA A 216 9.82 -11.86 14.67
N LEU A 217 9.09 -12.52 13.76
CA LEU A 217 7.89 -13.26 14.10
C LEU A 217 8.16 -14.75 14.37
N PRO A 218 7.55 -15.34 15.42
CA PRO A 218 7.56 -16.78 15.60
C PRO A 218 6.63 -17.46 14.59
N GLY A 219 6.92 -18.73 14.30
CA GLY A 219 6.10 -19.56 13.41
C GLY A 219 6.48 -19.44 11.94
N ALA A 220 5.72 -20.10 11.07
CA ALA A 220 5.83 -19.90 9.62
C ALA A 220 4.53 -19.30 9.08
N TRP A 221 4.67 -18.17 8.38
CA TRP A 221 3.56 -17.39 7.84
C TRP A 221 3.50 -17.58 6.32
N LEU A 222 2.31 -17.87 5.80
CA LEU A 222 2.09 -18.10 4.38
C LEU A 222 0.82 -17.41 3.91
N THR A 223 0.70 -17.19 2.62
CA THR A 223 -0.54 -16.76 2.01
C THR A 223 -0.96 -17.64 0.85
N LEU A 224 -2.23 -18.06 0.86
CA LEU A 224 -2.91 -18.56 -0.32
C LEU A 224 -3.43 -17.39 -1.14
N THR A 225 -3.30 -17.49 -2.45
CA THR A 225 -3.66 -16.43 -3.39
C THR A 225 -4.51 -17.00 -4.51
N GLY A 226 -5.48 -16.22 -4.96
CA GLY A 226 -6.22 -16.41 -6.18
C GLY A 226 -6.29 -15.09 -6.94
N ARG A 227 -6.71 -15.17 -8.20
CA ARG A 227 -6.82 -14.00 -9.09
C ARG A 227 -8.19 -13.99 -9.70
N TRP A 228 -8.84 -12.84 -9.69
CA TRP A 228 -10.11 -12.65 -10.37
C TRP A 228 -10.01 -11.47 -11.32
N GLN A 229 -10.44 -11.68 -12.56
CA GLN A 229 -10.35 -10.67 -13.61
C GLN A 229 -11.74 -10.44 -14.20
N PRO A 230 -12.58 -9.58 -13.58
CA PRO A 230 -13.77 -9.07 -14.25
C PRO A 230 -13.34 -8.14 -15.41
N GLN A 231 -14.28 -7.66 -16.23
CA GLN A 231 -14.02 -6.71 -17.33
C GLN A 231 -13.45 -5.36 -16.81
N GLY A 232 -12.20 -5.35 -16.36
CA GLY A 232 -11.57 -4.28 -15.59
C GLY A 232 -10.19 -4.68 -15.05
N SER A 233 -9.76 -4.08 -13.95
CA SER A 233 -8.46 -4.38 -13.33
C SER A 233 -8.49 -5.71 -12.58
N PRO A 234 -7.45 -6.56 -12.70
CA PRO A 234 -7.41 -7.84 -11.99
C PRO A 234 -7.27 -7.63 -10.49
N ILE A 235 -7.97 -8.44 -9.72
CA ILE A 235 -8.03 -8.38 -8.26
C ILE A 235 -7.33 -9.60 -7.70
N LEU A 236 -6.43 -9.38 -6.74
CA LEU A 236 -5.85 -10.44 -5.94
C LEU A 236 -6.70 -10.63 -4.70
N TYR A 237 -6.90 -11.88 -4.32
CA TYR A 237 -7.52 -12.23 -3.06
C TYR A 237 -6.81 -13.44 -2.48
N GLY A 238 -7.03 -13.68 -1.20
CA GLY A 238 -6.33 -14.76 -0.54
C GLY A 238 -6.69 -14.99 0.90
N GLN A 239 -5.95 -15.91 1.49
CA GLN A 239 -6.02 -16.24 2.91
C GLN A 239 -4.62 -16.15 3.53
N MET A 240 -4.57 -15.61 4.73
CA MET A 240 -3.38 -15.60 5.56
C MET A 240 -3.37 -16.85 6.43
N LEU A 241 -2.25 -17.57 6.40
CA LEU A 241 -2.06 -18.83 7.09
C LEU A 241 -0.91 -18.76 8.07
N TYR A 242 -1.04 -19.49 9.16
CA TYR A 242 -0.03 -19.63 10.19
C TYR A 242 0.23 -21.09 10.51
N VAL A 243 1.50 -21.50 10.46
CA VAL A 243 1.96 -22.80 10.93
C VAL A 243 2.54 -22.63 12.32
N ASN A 244 1.92 -23.31 13.28
CA ASN A 244 2.45 -23.40 14.63
C ASN A 244 3.44 -24.59 14.72
N PRO A 245 4.74 -24.36 14.95
CA PRO A 245 5.71 -25.47 15.04
C PRO A 245 5.55 -26.32 16.30
N GLN A 246 5.14 -25.71 17.42
CA GLN A 246 4.98 -26.40 18.70
C GLN A 246 3.78 -27.36 18.70
N PHE A 247 2.67 -26.94 18.10
CA PHE A 247 1.45 -27.77 17.99
C PHE A 247 1.35 -28.53 16.67
N GLN A 248 2.22 -28.22 15.70
CA GLN A 248 2.24 -28.82 14.36
C GLN A 248 0.88 -28.74 13.68
N ARG A 249 0.31 -27.53 13.69
CA ARG A 249 -1.00 -27.24 13.14
C ARG A 249 -0.93 -26.04 12.20
N LEU A 250 -1.76 -26.11 11.18
CA LEU A 250 -1.96 -25.03 10.21
C LEU A 250 -3.31 -24.37 10.52
N THR A 251 -3.32 -23.04 10.61
CA THR A 251 -4.51 -22.24 10.90
C THR A 251 -4.69 -21.17 9.84
N SER A 252 -5.92 -21.01 9.32
CA SER A 252 -6.30 -19.84 8.52
C SER A 252 -6.74 -18.71 9.43
N LEU A 253 -6.17 -17.52 9.24
CA LEU A 253 -6.29 -16.38 10.16
C LEU A 253 -7.12 -15.24 9.60
N LEU A 254 -6.95 -14.90 8.32
CA LEU A 254 -7.55 -13.71 7.70
C LEU A 254 -7.80 -13.95 6.22
N ASN A 255 -8.96 -13.56 5.73
CA ASN A 255 -9.19 -13.40 4.29
C ASN A 255 -8.82 -11.98 3.89
N TRP A 256 -8.14 -11.81 2.76
CA TRP A 256 -7.70 -10.50 2.28
C TRP A 256 -7.95 -10.35 0.77
N GLN A 257 -7.93 -9.11 0.33
CA GLN A 257 -8.00 -8.72 -1.07
C GLN A 257 -7.09 -7.52 -1.34
N SER A 258 -6.67 -7.34 -2.58
CA SER A 258 -5.80 -6.23 -2.98
C SER A 258 -5.80 -6.02 -4.51
N PRO A 259 -5.35 -4.85 -4.98
CA PRO A 259 -5.02 -4.64 -6.39
C PRO A 259 -3.92 -5.58 -6.88
N PRO A 260 -3.74 -5.69 -8.21
CA PRO A 260 -2.79 -6.64 -8.77
C PRO A 260 -1.35 -6.26 -8.41
N GLY A 261 -0.56 -7.28 -8.07
CA GLY A 261 0.86 -7.12 -7.70
C GLY A 261 1.10 -6.71 -6.25
N ARG A 262 0.09 -6.61 -5.39
CA ARG A 262 0.23 -6.23 -3.98
C ARG A 262 -0.17 -7.38 -3.05
N LEU A 263 0.79 -8.18 -2.60
CA LEU A 263 0.52 -9.17 -1.55
C LEU A 263 0.52 -8.50 -0.17
N PRO A 264 -0.13 -9.11 0.85
CA PRO A 264 0.09 -8.72 2.23
C PRO A 264 1.57 -8.79 2.57
N THR A 265 2.06 -7.84 3.35
CA THR A 265 3.47 -7.77 3.76
C THR A 265 3.57 -7.45 5.24
N TRP A 266 4.52 -8.08 5.91
CA TRP A 266 4.96 -7.63 7.23
C TRP A 266 5.68 -6.29 7.09
N HIS A 267 5.26 -5.32 7.89
CA HIS A 267 5.83 -3.98 7.87
C HIS A 267 5.96 -3.50 9.31
N ASN A 268 7.13 -2.98 9.66
CA ASN A 268 7.37 -2.33 10.93
C ASN A 268 7.33 -0.82 10.68
N VAL A 269 6.19 -0.18 10.96
CA VAL A 269 5.94 1.21 10.56
C VAL A 269 6.77 2.20 11.39
N ASP A 270 6.95 1.93 12.68
CA ASP A 270 7.68 2.77 13.63
C ASP A 270 9.15 2.33 13.84
N GLN A 271 9.56 1.23 13.20
CA GLN A 271 10.86 0.59 13.38
C GLN A 271 11.11 0.12 14.82
N GLN A 272 10.06 0.00 15.63
CA GLN A 272 10.12 -0.33 17.06
C GLN A 272 9.07 -1.39 17.41
N GLY A 273 9.53 -2.61 17.68
CA GLY A 273 8.65 -3.70 18.11
C GLY A 273 8.40 -4.72 17.00
N ALA A 274 7.28 -5.43 17.10
CA ALA A 274 6.96 -6.51 16.17
C ALA A 274 6.23 -5.97 14.94
N PRO A 275 6.52 -6.51 13.75
CA PRO A 275 5.92 -6.04 12.51
C PRO A 275 4.41 -6.31 12.48
N GLU A 276 3.67 -5.37 11.91
CA GLU A 276 2.26 -5.51 11.59
C GLU A 276 2.07 -6.05 10.17
N LEU A 277 0.98 -6.80 9.96
CA LEU A 277 0.59 -7.24 8.62
C LEU A 277 -0.15 -6.11 7.92
N LEU A 278 0.45 -5.56 6.88
CA LEU A 278 -0.13 -4.55 6.01
C LEU A 278 -0.85 -5.21 4.82
N VAL A 279 -2.14 -4.91 4.67
CA VAL A 279 -2.94 -5.25 3.49
C VAL A 279 -3.32 -3.97 2.77
N ASN A 280 -2.79 -3.79 1.55
CA ASN A 280 -3.07 -2.61 0.72
C ASN A 280 -4.23 -2.88 -0.24
N GLN A 281 -5.38 -2.26 0.03
CA GLN A 281 -6.61 -2.33 -0.75
C GLN A 281 -6.87 -1.08 -1.61
N THR A 282 -5.89 -0.20 -1.69
CA THR A 282 -6.02 1.13 -2.30
C THR A 282 -6.27 1.05 -3.82
N TYR A 283 -7.44 1.55 -4.25
CA TYR A 283 -7.80 1.75 -5.66
C TYR A 283 -7.99 3.25 -5.97
N GLY A 284 -7.35 3.73 -7.04
CA GLY A 284 -7.48 5.12 -7.49
C GLY A 284 -6.85 6.11 -6.51
N LEU A 285 -7.59 7.17 -6.17
CA LEU A 285 -7.12 8.29 -5.35
C LEU A 285 -7.36 8.12 -3.85
N GLU A 286 -8.17 7.15 -3.43
CA GLU A 286 -8.49 6.97 -2.00
C GLU A 286 -7.64 5.86 -1.39
N PRO A 287 -6.90 6.15 -0.30
CA PRO A 287 -6.17 5.13 0.42
C PRO A 287 -7.15 4.20 1.14
N ASP A 288 -6.84 2.91 1.06
CA ASP A 288 -7.47 1.86 1.83
C ASP A 288 -6.36 0.89 2.26
N PHE A 289 -5.94 1.02 3.51
CA PHE A 289 -4.93 0.17 4.14
C PHE A 289 -5.54 -0.47 5.38
N GLN A 290 -5.33 -1.77 5.52
CA GLN A 290 -5.65 -2.48 6.76
C GLN A 290 -4.36 -2.93 7.40
N LEU A 291 -4.26 -2.69 8.70
CA LEU A 291 -3.10 -3.04 9.51
C LEU A 291 -3.54 -4.02 10.59
N TYR A 292 -2.86 -5.16 10.68
CA TYR A 292 -3.16 -6.19 11.67
C TYR A 292 -1.95 -6.44 12.55
N ARG A 293 -2.18 -6.45 13.86
CA ARG A 293 -1.18 -6.88 14.83
C ARG A 293 -1.35 -8.35 15.17
N VAL A 294 -0.25 -8.98 15.57
CA VAL A 294 -0.30 -10.31 16.19
C VAL A 294 -0.71 -10.13 17.66
N GLY A 295 -1.90 -10.59 18.04
CA GLY A 295 -2.51 -10.22 19.33
C GLY A 295 -1.63 -10.49 20.57
N ASN A 296 -1.02 -11.68 20.68
CA ASN A 296 -0.06 -11.98 21.75
C ASN A 296 1.14 -12.74 21.20
N LEU A 297 2.26 -12.02 21.05
CA LEU A 297 3.55 -12.54 20.57
C LEU A 297 4.19 -13.58 21.51
N GLN A 298 3.86 -13.55 22.81
CA GLN A 298 4.36 -14.52 23.80
C GLN A 298 3.49 -15.78 23.87
N ALA A 299 2.22 -15.70 23.44
CA ALA A 299 1.28 -16.83 23.41
C ALA A 299 0.97 -17.31 21.99
N VAL A 300 1.84 -17.00 21.02
CA VAL A 300 1.69 -17.49 19.64
C VAL A 300 1.68 -19.02 19.68
N GLY A 301 0.54 -19.59 19.31
CA GLY A 301 0.07 -20.83 19.92
C GLY A 301 -1.15 -21.39 19.19
N ALA A 302 -1.97 -22.14 19.92
CA ALA A 302 -3.27 -22.63 19.43
C ALA A 302 -4.31 -21.49 19.24
N HIS A 303 -4.00 -20.27 19.72
CA HIS A 303 -4.89 -19.11 19.71
C HIS A 303 -4.29 -17.90 19.01
N THR A 304 -3.29 -18.09 18.13
CA THR A 304 -2.77 -17.00 17.30
C THR A 304 -3.91 -16.36 16.53
N ARG A 305 -4.03 -15.04 16.64
CA ARG A 305 -5.04 -14.24 15.93
C ARG A 305 -4.37 -12.97 15.41
N LEU A 306 -4.84 -12.55 14.24
CA LEU A 306 -4.58 -11.23 13.70
C LEU A 306 -5.70 -10.30 14.18
N GLU A 307 -5.33 -9.25 14.89
CA GLU A 307 -6.26 -8.23 15.36
C GLU A 307 -6.14 -7.00 14.47
N GLU A 308 -7.24 -6.61 13.86
CA GLU A 308 -7.29 -5.38 13.07
C GLU A 308 -7.13 -4.16 13.98
N ILE A 309 -6.20 -3.28 13.61
CA ILE A 309 -6.07 -1.97 14.23
C ILE A 309 -7.23 -1.12 13.72
N THR A 310 -8.13 -0.72 14.63
CA THR A 310 -9.33 0.06 14.29
C THR A 310 -9.27 1.44 14.91
N LEU A 311 -9.90 2.42 14.26
CA LEU A 311 -10.00 3.82 14.74
C LEU A 311 -11.06 3.96 15.85
N LYS A 312 -11.03 3.09 16.86
CA LYS A 312 -11.95 3.15 18.00
C LYS A 312 -11.38 4.07 19.08
N PRO A 313 -12.20 4.94 19.70
CA PRO A 313 -11.73 5.81 20.76
C PRO A 313 -11.16 5.01 21.94
N LEU A 314 -10.03 5.50 22.47
CA LEU A 314 -9.34 5.03 23.65
C LEU A 314 -9.50 6.06 24.78
N THR A 315 -9.31 5.61 26.02
CA THR A 315 -9.35 6.48 27.19
C THR A 315 -8.03 7.24 27.32
N LEU A 316 -8.10 8.57 27.40
CA LEU A 316 -6.93 9.44 27.59
C LEU A 316 -6.94 10.10 28.98
N PRO A 317 -5.77 10.54 29.50
CA PRO A 317 -5.63 11.03 30.87
C PRO A 317 -6.42 12.30 31.17
N THR A 318 -6.58 13.19 30.18
CA THR A 318 -7.28 14.47 30.32
C THR A 318 -8.42 14.60 29.33
N GLU A 319 -9.46 15.35 29.73
CA GLU A 319 -10.61 15.65 28.86
C GLU A 319 -10.19 16.40 27.59
N ALA A 320 -9.26 17.35 27.70
CA ALA A 320 -8.75 18.10 26.55
C ALA A 320 -8.05 17.21 25.53
N SER A 321 -7.19 16.30 25.98
CA SER A 321 -6.53 15.30 25.13
C SER A 321 -7.54 14.34 24.52
N ALA A 322 -8.55 13.91 25.28
CA ALA A 322 -9.64 13.05 24.80
C ALA A 322 -10.44 13.72 23.65
N ILE A 323 -10.79 15.00 23.78
CA ILE A 323 -11.49 15.75 22.73
C ILE A 323 -10.59 15.91 21.50
N ALA A 324 -9.32 16.29 21.67
CA ALA A 324 -8.38 16.45 20.56
C ALA A 324 -8.20 15.15 19.76
N TYR A 325 -8.08 14.04 20.47
CA TYR A 325 -7.98 12.70 19.91
C TYR A 325 -9.25 12.26 19.18
N GLN A 326 -10.43 12.43 19.80
CA GLN A 326 -11.71 12.11 19.17
C GLN A 326 -11.94 12.93 17.90
N ASN A 327 -11.58 14.21 17.89
CA ASN A 327 -11.63 15.05 16.71
C ASN A 327 -10.70 14.53 15.60
N ALA A 328 -9.49 14.10 15.95
CA ALA A 328 -8.57 13.53 14.97
C ALA A 328 -9.08 12.21 14.38
N LEU A 329 -9.61 11.31 15.22
CA LEU A 329 -10.25 10.07 14.75
C LEU A 329 -11.48 10.34 13.90
N PHE A 330 -12.29 11.34 14.26
CA PHE A 330 -13.46 11.75 13.49
C PHE A 330 -13.07 12.24 12.09
N LEU A 331 -11.98 13.01 11.96
CA LEU A 331 -11.43 13.42 10.65
C LEU A 331 -10.94 12.19 9.85
N ALA A 332 -10.19 11.29 10.48
CA ALA A 332 -9.67 10.08 9.85
C ALA A 332 -10.80 9.19 9.31
N GLN A 333 -11.84 8.94 10.12
CA GLN A 333 -13.02 8.14 9.75
C GLN A 333 -13.82 8.74 8.59
N ARG A 334 -13.63 10.04 8.28
CA ARG A 334 -14.24 10.72 7.13
C ARG A 334 -13.30 10.82 5.94
N GLY A 335 -12.10 10.27 6.03
CA GLY A 335 -11.10 10.24 4.96
C GLY A 335 -10.22 11.48 4.90
N LEU A 336 -10.22 12.34 5.94
CA LEU A 336 -9.31 13.49 6.07
C LEU A 336 -8.02 13.08 6.80
N TRP A 337 -7.28 12.18 6.16
CA TRP A 337 -6.13 11.50 6.75
C TRP A 337 -4.99 12.44 7.12
N SER A 338 -4.65 13.39 6.26
CA SER A 338 -3.56 14.35 6.49
C SER A 338 -3.82 15.27 7.68
N ALA A 339 -5.03 15.83 7.76
CA ALA A 339 -5.44 16.65 8.89
C ALA A 339 -5.50 15.84 10.21
N ALA A 340 -6.01 14.62 10.16
CA ALA A 340 -6.02 13.72 11.31
C ALA A 340 -4.61 13.37 11.78
N HIS A 341 -3.71 13.03 10.84
CA HIS A 341 -2.32 12.70 11.13
C HIS A 341 -1.59 13.87 11.81
N ALA A 342 -1.74 15.09 11.29
CA ALA A 342 -1.13 16.28 11.88
C ALA A 342 -1.58 16.48 13.34
N ARG A 343 -2.88 16.30 13.61
CA ARG A 343 -3.45 16.42 14.96
C ARG A 343 -3.00 15.30 15.90
N LEU A 344 -2.98 14.05 15.46
CA LEU A 344 -2.46 12.94 16.27
C LEU A 344 -0.96 13.11 16.55
N THR A 345 -0.19 13.61 15.59
CA THR A 345 1.24 13.91 15.79
C THR A 345 1.45 14.99 16.85
N GLN A 346 0.65 16.07 16.80
CA GLN A 346 0.68 17.09 17.84
C GLN A 346 0.32 16.50 19.22
N LEU A 347 -0.72 15.67 19.29
CA LEU A 347 -1.13 15.01 20.53
C LEU A 347 -0.05 14.06 21.07
N LYS A 348 0.62 13.30 20.20
CA LYS A 348 1.76 12.44 20.53
C LYS A 348 2.86 13.23 21.22
N THR A 349 3.21 14.41 20.69
CA THR A 349 4.20 15.29 21.34
C THR A 349 3.76 15.85 22.68
N GLN A 350 2.46 16.02 22.92
CA GLN A 350 1.92 16.54 24.18
C GLN A 350 1.83 15.48 25.28
N LEU A 351 1.50 14.24 24.90
CA LEU A 351 1.36 13.13 25.84
C LEU A 351 2.70 12.49 26.19
N ALA A 352 3.66 12.44 25.24
CA ALA A 352 4.99 11.87 25.43
C ALA A 352 4.97 10.52 26.18
N ASP A 353 5.22 10.51 27.49
CA ASP A 353 5.24 9.32 28.35
C ASP A 353 3.86 8.63 28.50
N ASP A 354 2.75 9.36 28.32
CA ASP A 354 1.39 8.83 28.38
C ASP A 354 0.91 8.26 27.02
N TRP A 355 1.78 8.23 26.01
CA TRP A 355 1.48 7.69 24.69
C TRP A 355 1.64 6.17 24.65
N SER A 356 0.52 5.45 24.64
CA SER A 356 0.49 3.98 24.64
C SER A 356 0.73 3.35 23.26
N ASP A 357 1.09 2.08 23.24
CA ASP A 357 1.24 1.28 22.02
C ASP A 357 -0.05 1.24 21.17
N ASP A 358 -1.22 1.20 21.80
CA ASP A 358 -2.51 1.24 21.10
C ASP A 358 -2.72 2.60 20.39
N LEU A 359 -2.27 3.71 20.99
CA LEU A 359 -2.30 5.03 20.36
C LEU A 359 -1.31 5.12 19.21
N GLU A 360 -0.12 4.53 19.39
CA GLU A 360 0.89 4.44 18.33
C GLU A 360 0.36 3.71 17.11
N GLN A 361 -0.28 2.56 17.30
CA GLN A 361 -0.85 1.76 16.22
C GLN A 361 -1.94 2.51 15.44
N GLN A 362 -2.82 3.24 16.13
CA GLN A 362 -3.82 4.06 15.44
C GLN A 362 -3.19 5.24 14.71
N TRP A 363 -2.15 5.86 15.28
CA TRP A 363 -1.38 6.89 14.59
C TRP A 363 -0.69 6.35 13.33
N GLN A 364 -0.07 5.16 13.39
CA GLN A 364 0.56 4.50 12.25
C GLN A 364 -0.45 4.20 11.12
N LEU A 365 -1.64 3.70 11.47
CA LEU A 365 -2.72 3.48 10.48
C LEU A 365 -3.08 4.79 9.77
N VAL A 366 -3.27 5.87 10.53
CA VAL A 366 -3.59 7.19 9.98
C VAL A 366 -2.41 7.77 9.17
N TYR A 367 -1.17 7.53 9.60
CA TYR A 367 0.05 7.93 8.90
C TYR A 367 0.18 7.24 7.53
N LEU A 368 -0.10 5.95 7.44
CA LEU A 368 -0.04 5.22 6.16
C LEU A 368 -1.05 5.78 5.14
N HIS A 369 -2.27 6.05 5.59
CA HIS A 369 -3.29 6.65 4.74
C HIS A 369 -2.93 8.08 4.34
N SER A 370 -2.46 8.90 5.28
CA SER A 370 -2.09 10.29 5.02
C SER A 370 -0.94 10.38 4.01
N ARG A 371 0.11 9.56 4.18
CA ARG A 371 1.24 9.53 3.25
C ARG A 371 0.80 9.26 1.81
N PHE A 372 -0.17 8.36 1.63
CA PHE A 372 -0.71 8.10 0.30
C PHE A 372 -1.57 9.26 -0.21
N SER A 373 -2.52 9.77 0.58
CA SER A 373 -3.42 10.84 0.13
C SER A 373 -2.66 12.15 -0.15
N THR A 374 -1.69 12.50 0.70
CA THR A 374 -0.77 13.63 0.47
C THR A 374 0.02 13.43 -0.82
N ALA A 375 0.60 12.24 -1.04
CA ALA A 375 1.33 11.98 -2.29
C ALA A 375 0.45 12.11 -3.54
N GLN A 376 -0.82 11.70 -3.48
CA GLN A 376 -1.75 11.94 -4.60
C GLN A 376 -2.08 13.42 -4.76
N ALA A 377 -2.26 14.16 -3.66
CA ALA A 377 -2.55 15.59 -3.68
C ALA A 377 -1.36 16.40 -4.22
N GLU A 378 -0.14 16.03 -3.88
CA GLU A 378 1.10 16.69 -4.31
C GLU A 378 1.50 16.31 -5.75
N ARG A 379 1.08 15.14 -6.23
CA ARG A 379 1.35 14.68 -7.59
C ARG A 379 0.98 15.72 -8.66
N ASP A 380 1.82 15.83 -9.67
CA ASP A 380 1.57 16.64 -10.87
C ASP A 380 0.64 15.88 -11.82
N TRP A 381 -0.66 16.09 -11.68
CA TRP A 381 -1.67 15.51 -12.57
C TRP A 381 -1.73 16.24 -13.90
N SER A 382 -1.91 15.50 -15.00
CA SER A 382 -2.10 16.08 -16.34
C SER A 382 -3.47 16.72 -16.53
N GLN A 383 -4.47 16.29 -15.75
CA GLN A 383 -5.83 16.83 -15.77
C GLN A 383 -6.10 17.71 -14.54
N PRO A 384 -6.49 19.00 -14.72
CA PRO A 384 -6.85 19.88 -13.61
C PRO A 384 -7.92 19.32 -12.68
N SER A 385 -8.91 18.60 -13.22
CA SER A 385 -9.95 17.94 -12.43
C SER A 385 -9.40 16.85 -11.52
N GLN A 386 -8.37 16.09 -11.95
CA GLN A 386 -7.75 15.07 -11.12
C GLN A 386 -6.88 15.68 -10.01
N LYS A 387 -6.12 16.74 -10.32
CA LYS A 387 -5.37 17.51 -9.31
C LYS A 387 -6.31 18.08 -8.26
N LEU A 388 -7.39 18.73 -8.72
CA LEU A 388 -8.37 19.35 -7.84
C LEU A 388 -9.04 18.30 -6.95
N LEU A 389 -9.46 17.16 -7.51
CA LEU A 389 -10.06 16.08 -6.73
C LEU A 389 -9.08 15.53 -5.68
N ALA A 390 -7.81 15.30 -6.04
CA ALA A 390 -6.81 14.79 -5.10
C ALA A 390 -6.59 15.76 -3.92
N LEU A 391 -6.50 17.07 -4.18
CA LEU A 391 -6.39 18.09 -3.13
C LEU A 391 -7.61 18.12 -2.21
N LEU A 392 -8.82 18.03 -2.78
CA LEU A 392 -10.07 18.02 -2.01
C LEU A 392 -10.25 16.74 -1.19
N LEU A 393 -9.84 15.59 -1.71
CA LEU A 393 -9.90 14.31 -0.98
C LEU A 393 -8.91 14.28 0.19
N ASP A 394 -7.74 14.91 0.04
CA ASP A 394 -6.73 15.02 1.10
C ASP A 394 -7.07 16.10 2.16
N GLY A 395 -8.01 17.00 1.85
CA GLY A 395 -8.40 18.11 2.72
C GLY A 395 -7.51 19.35 2.60
N GLN A 396 -6.72 19.47 1.53
CA GLN A 396 -5.91 20.66 1.24
C GLN A 396 -6.77 21.77 0.63
N TRP A 397 -7.73 22.27 1.40
CA TRP A 397 -8.74 23.22 0.93
C TRP A 397 -8.15 24.48 0.30
N GLN A 398 -7.14 25.07 0.94
CA GLN A 398 -6.46 26.25 0.41
C GLN A 398 -5.64 25.94 -0.84
N GLY A 399 -4.94 24.80 -0.87
CA GLY A 399 -4.20 24.34 -2.05
C GLY A 399 -5.12 24.08 -3.24
N ALA A 400 -6.36 23.65 -3.00
CA ALA A 400 -7.39 23.49 -4.02
C ALA A 400 -7.96 24.83 -4.53
N LEU A 401 -8.07 25.85 -3.68
CA LEU A 401 -8.55 27.19 -4.07
C LEU A 401 -7.53 27.98 -4.88
N GLN A 402 -6.26 27.84 -4.54
CA GLN A 402 -5.18 28.66 -5.11
C GLN A 402 -5.15 28.68 -6.65
N PRO A 403 -5.19 27.54 -7.37
CA PRO A 403 -5.22 27.54 -8.84
C PRO A 403 -6.43 28.26 -9.44
N ILE A 404 -7.56 28.31 -8.73
CA ILE A 404 -8.78 29.00 -9.16
C ILE A 404 -8.61 30.51 -8.97
N GLN A 405 -8.08 30.93 -7.81
CA GLN A 405 -7.77 32.33 -7.49
C GLN A 405 -6.72 32.92 -8.47
N GLU A 406 -5.74 32.11 -8.86
CA GLU A 406 -4.71 32.46 -9.85
C GLU A 406 -5.20 32.34 -11.31
N LYS A 407 -6.45 31.91 -11.53
CA LYS A 407 -7.04 31.70 -12.86
C LYS A 407 -6.22 30.76 -13.76
N SER A 408 -5.65 29.72 -13.16
CA SER A 408 -4.90 28.70 -13.88
C SER A 408 -5.76 28.01 -14.93
N SER A 409 -5.20 27.81 -16.14
CA SER A 409 -5.94 27.26 -17.28
C SER A 409 -6.58 25.91 -16.95
N GLY A 410 -7.86 25.77 -17.27
CA GLY A 410 -8.65 24.54 -17.09
C GLY A 410 -9.17 24.28 -15.66
N PHE A 411 -8.60 24.90 -14.61
CA PHE A 411 -9.07 24.71 -13.23
C PHE A 411 -10.49 25.26 -13.01
N PRO A 412 -10.83 26.51 -13.34
CA PRO A 412 -12.18 27.03 -13.13
C PRO A 412 -13.28 26.20 -13.81
N LYS A 413 -13.01 25.70 -15.02
CA LYS A 413 -13.94 24.86 -15.80
C LYS A 413 -14.14 23.46 -15.19
N ALA A 414 -13.18 22.99 -14.39
CA ALA A 414 -13.23 21.66 -13.78
C ALA A 414 -14.05 21.65 -12.47
N VAL A 415 -14.26 22.80 -11.81
CA VAL A 415 -14.82 22.88 -10.45
C VAL A 415 -16.24 22.33 -10.36
N LEU A 416 -17.20 22.95 -11.05
CA LEU A 416 -18.62 22.59 -10.89
C LEU A 416 -18.92 21.13 -11.31
N PRO A 417 -18.43 20.64 -12.47
CA PRO A 417 -18.68 19.25 -12.87
C PRO A 417 -18.06 18.23 -11.89
N LEU A 418 -16.89 18.54 -11.32
CA LEU A 418 -16.25 17.69 -10.33
C LEU A 418 -17.04 17.64 -9.03
N LEU A 419 -17.43 18.81 -8.50
CA LEU A 419 -18.21 18.89 -7.27
C LEU A 419 -19.56 18.19 -7.42
N GLU A 420 -20.18 18.26 -8.59
CA GLU A 420 -21.43 17.55 -8.87
C GLU A 420 -21.24 16.03 -8.86
N ARG A 421 -20.22 15.54 -9.58
CA ARG A 421 -19.90 14.11 -9.72
C ARG A 421 -19.43 13.47 -8.42
N ASP A 422 -18.54 14.14 -7.68
CA ASP A 422 -17.86 13.62 -6.49
C ASP A 422 -18.48 14.15 -5.18
N PHE A 423 -19.68 14.72 -5.24
CA PHE A 423 -20.38 15.31 -4.08
C PHE A 423 -20.38 14.40 -2.85
N SER A 424 -20.77 13.14 -3.02
CA SER A 424 -20.90 12.16 -1.92
C SER A 424 -19.58 11.87 -1.21
N ARG A 425 -18.45 12.08 -1.89
CA ARG A 425 -17.10 11.87 -1.35
C ARG A 425 -16.58 13.14 -0.66
N ILE A 426 -16.84 14.31 -1.24
CA ILE A 426 -16.30 15.57 -0.73
C ILE A 426 -17.13 16.12 0.45
N TRP A 427 -18.46 15.99 0.39
CA TRP A 427 -19.36 16.54 1.41
C TRP A 427 -19.09 16.04 2.85
N PRO A 428 -18.93 14.72 3.11
CA PRO A 428 -18.66 14.24 4.47
C PRO A 428 -17.30 14.71 5.00
N ARG A 429 -16.31 14.87 4.13
CA ARG A 429 -14.97 15.39 4.49
C ARG A 429 -15.08 16.85 4.90
N LEU A 430 -15.70 17.66 4.06
CA LEU A 430 -15.79 19.08 4.29
C LEU A 430 -16.62 19.45 5.53
N THR A 431 -17.76 18.78 5.72
CA THR A 431 -18.59 18.94 6.92
C THR A 431 -17.83 18.54 8.19
N ALA A 432 -17.03 17.46 8.13
CA ALA A 432 -16.18 17.06 9.25
C ALA A 432 -15.08 18.09 9.54
N SER A 433 -14.44 18.62 8.50
CA SER A 433 -13.45 19.69 8.62
C SER A 433 -14.04 20.91 9.33
N LEU A 434 -15.22 21.36 8.92
CA LEU A 434 -15.90 22.52 9.51
C LEU A 434 -16.46 22.27 10.91
N GLN A 435 -16.76 21.02 11.25
CA GLN A 435 -17.17 20.67 12.61
C GLN A 435 -15.99 20.77 13.59
N VAL A 436 -14.79 20.38 13.15
CA VAL A 436 -13.57 20.44 13.98
C VAL A 436 -12.92 21.83 13.93
N GLU A 437 -12.96 22.50 12.78
CA GLU A 437 -12.40 23.83 12.53
C GLU A 437 -13.44 24.76 11.86
N PRO A 438 -14.42 25.30 12.62
CA PRO A 438 -15.50 26.12 12.05
C PRO A 438 -15.04 27.42 11.38
N ASN A 439 -13.82 27.85 11.66
CA ASN A 439 -13.25 29.11 11.19
C ASN A 439 -12.33 28.96 9.97
N ASP A 440 -12.13 27.75 9.45
CA ASP A 440 -11.37 27.54 8.22
C ASP A 440 -12.08 28.21 7.03
N GLN A 441 -11.51 29.32 6.57
CA GLN A 441 -12.08 30.12 5.49
C GLN A 441 -12.12 29.34 4.17
N ALA A 442 -11.08 28.57 3.85
CA ALA A 442 -11.01 27.81 2.62
C ALA A 442 -12.07 26.69 2.60
N ALA A 443 -12.21 25.97 3.71
CA ALA A 443 -13.27 24.96 3.86
C ALA A 443 -14.67 25.57 3.74
N ARG A 444 -14.89 26.78 4.30
CA ARG A 444 -16.18 27.48 4.17
C ARG A 444 -16.47 27.89 2.73
N LEU A 445 -15.47 28.38 1.99
CA LEU A 445 -15.64 28.72 0.56
C LEU A 445 -15.98 27.48 -0.27
N TRP A 446 -15.30 26.35 -0.05
CA TRP A 446 -15.66 25.09 -0.69
C TRP A 446 -17.06 24.61 -0.35
N HIS A 447 -17.54 24.87 0.87
CA HIS A 447 -18.88 24.47 1.29
C HIS A 447 -19.94 25.29 0.56
N ALA A 448 -19.70 26.59 0.44
CA ALA A 448 -20.52 27.47 -0.37
C ALA A 448 -20.50 27.08 -1.86
N LEU A 449 -19.36 26.65 -2.41
CA LEU A 449 -19.28 26.14 -3.78
C LEU A 449 -20.08 24.84 -3.98
N LEU A 450 -20.11 23.95 -2.97
CA LEU A 450 -20.97 22.76 -3.01
C LEU A 450 -22.45 23.14 -2.97
N LEU A 451 -22.84 24.11 -2.11
CA LEU A 451 -24.21 24.63 -2.08
C LEU A 451 -24.59 25.29 -3.42
N LEU A 452 -23.69 26.04 -4.05
CA LEU A 452 -23.89 26.58 -5.39
C LEU A 452 -24.20 25.49 -6.42
N THR A 453 -23.55 24.33 -6.32
CA THR A 453 -23.79 23.21 -7.26
C THR A 453 -25.06 22.41 -6.99
N LYS A 454 -25.54 22.33 -5.74
CA LYS A 454 -26.70 21.50 -5.36
C LYS A 454 -27.99 22.30 -5.18
N GLU A 455 -27.87 23.56 -4.83
CA GLU A 455 -28.96 24.48 -4.62
C GLU A 455 -28.77 25.67 -5.59
N ASP A 456 -28.40 26.83 -5.07
CA ASP A 456 -28.13 28.03 -5.85
C ASP A 456 -27.14 28.97 -5.13
N GLU A 457 -26.75 30.05 -5.82
CA GLU A 457 -25.84 31.07 -5.27
C GLU A 457 -26.43 31.80 -4.05
N ALA A 458 -27.75 31.99 -4.03
CA ALA A 458 -28.42 32.69 -2.93
C ALA A 458 -28.35 31.88 -1.62
N ALA A 459 -28.52 30.56 -1.71
CA ALA A 459 -28.34 29.63 -0.59
C ALA A 459 -26.89 29.64 -0.09
N ALA A 460 -25.91 29.56 -1.00
CA ALA A 460 -24.49 29.61 -0.66
C ALA A 460 -24.10 30.91 0.05
N LEU A 461 -24.53 32.06 -0.47
CA LEU A 461 -24.30 33.36 0.16
C LEU A 461 -25.01 33.46 1.51
N LYS A 462 -26.25 32.98 1.63
CA LYS A 462 -27.00 32.97 2.90
C LYS A 462 -26.27 32.17 3.98
N TRP A 463 -25.63 31.07 3.61
CA TRP A 463 -24.89 30.21 4.53
C TRP A 463 -23.57 30.85 5.03
N LEU A 464 -22.81 31.51 4.15
CA LEU A 464 -21.46 31.99 4.49
C LEU A 464 -21.39 33.01 5.63
N ALA A 465 -22.35 33.91 5.77
CA ALA A 465 -22.41 34.91 6.83
C ALA A 465 -23.78 35.60 6.85
N THR A 466 -24.20 36.17 7.98
CA THR A 466 -25.43 36.99 8.01
C THR A 466 -25.17 38.39 7.44
N ASP A 467 -24.00 38.98 7.70
CA ASP A 467 -23.60 40.32 7.23
C ASP A 467 -23.31 40.33 5.72
N GLN A 468 -23.92 41.28 4.99
CA GLN A 468 -23.72 41.44 3.54
C GLN A 468 -22.32 41.93 3.18
N ASN A 469 -21.60 42.59 4.10
CA ASN A 469 -20.26 43.14 3.85
C ASN A 469 -19.12 42.19 4.28
N SER A 470 -19.41 40.91 4.53
CA SER A 470 -18.39 39.94 4.92
C SER A 470 -17.34 39.74 3.80
N PRO A 471 -16.03 39.82 4.10
CA PRO A 471 -14.98 39.59 3.09
C PRO A 471 -15.07 38.19 2.48
N LEU A 472 -15.51 37.19 3.25
CA LEU A 472 -15.68 35.82 2.79
C LEU A 472 -16.82 35.69 1.76
N ARG A 473 -17.88 36.49 1.87
CA ARG A 473 -18.95 36.56 0.85
C ARG A 473 -18.44 37.20 -0.44
N GLN A 474 -17.62 38.25 -0.34
CA GLN A 474 -17.04 38.91 -1.51
C GLN A 474 -16.07 37.97 -2.25
N GLU A 475 -15.24 37.25 -1.51
CA GLU A 475 -14.34 36.25 -2.06
C GLU A 475 -15.11 35.10 -2.73
N PHE A 476 -16.14 34.57 -2.06
CA PHE A 476 -17.01 33.58 -2.67
C PHE A 476 -17.66 34.09 -3.96
N ALA A 477 -18.20 35.31 -3.99
CA ALA A 477 -18.83 35.86 -5.19
C ALA A 477 -17.83 35.98 -6.35
N ALA A 478 -16.58 36.38 -6.07
CA ALA A 478 -15.52 36.43 -7.08
C ALA A 478 -15.17 35.04 -7.63
N ILE A 479 -15.08 34.03 -6.75
CA ILE A 479 -14.81 32.64 -7.16
C ILE A 479 -16.00 32.08 -7.94
N ALA A 480 -17.23 32.26 -7.44
CA ALA A 480 -18.47 31.83 -8.08
C ALA A 480 -18.61 32.39 -9.49
N GLN A 481 -18.33 33.69 -9.69
CA GLN A 481 -18.28 34.27 -11.04
C GLN A 481 -17.24 33.60 -11.93
N THR A 482 -16.06 33.29 -11.39
CA THR A 482 -14.96 32.65 -12.13
C THR A 482 -15.29 31.21 -12.54
N VAL A 483 -16.05 30.47 -11.74
CA VAL A 483 -16.39 29.04 -12.03
C VAL A 483 -17.71 28.87 -12.78
N THR A 484 -18.66 29.80 -12.65
CA THR A 484 -19.96 29.77 -13.34
C THR A 484 -19.89 30.44 -14.71
N ASN A 485 -19.11 31.52 -14.82
CA ASN A 485 -18.76 32.16 -16.09
C ASN A 485 -17.25 32.07 -16.29
N PRO A 486 -16.67 30.85 -16.40
CA PRO A 486 -15.27 30.74 -16.74
C PRO A 486 -15.09 31.46 -18.06
N GLU A 487 -14.23 32.49 -18.06
CA GLU A 487 -14.01 33.37 -19.20
C GLU A 487 -14.02 32.51 -20.48
N PRO A 488 -14.92 32.81 -21.45
CA PRO A 488 -15.05 31.96 -22.60
C PRO A 488 -13.67 31.82 -23.22
N ALA A 489 -13.22 30.58 -23.44
CA ALA A 489 -12.25 30.40 -24.50
C ALA A 489 -12.88 31.06 -25.73
N PRO A 490 -12.15 31.93 -26.48
CA PRO A 490 -12.73 32.83 -27.47
C PRO A 490 -13.81 32.12 -28.27
N THR A 491 -15.06 32.51 -28.01
CA THR A 491 -16.23 31.95 -28.66
C THR A 491 -16.15 32.32 -30.13
N ILE A 492 -15.80 31.35 -30.96
CA ILE A 492 -15.96 31.46 -32.40
C ILE A 492 -17.46 31.48 -32.65
N ILE A 493 -17.96 32.64 -33.06
CA ILE A 493 -19.30 32.79 -33.60
C ILE A 493 -19.32 32.04 -34.93
N TRP A 494 -19.98 30.89 -34.97
CA TRP A 494 -20.42 30.30 -36.23
C TRP A 494 -21.68 31.03 -36.68
N PRO A 495 -21.78 31.50 -37.93
CA PRO A 495 -23.02 32.07 -38.43
C PRO A 495 -24.08 30.97 -38.46
N THR A 496 -25.24 31.28 -37.88
CA THR A 496 -26.46 30.47 -37.93
C THR A 496 -26.86 30.21 -39.37
N ALA A 497 -26.82 28.95 -39.78
CA ALA A 497 -27.64 28.43 -40.87
C ALA A 497 -28.73 27.57 -40.22
N THR A 498 -29.96 28.05 -40.35
CA THR A 498 -31.21 27.32 -40.15
C THR A 498 -31.18 26.01 -40.92
N ASP A 499 -31.31 24.89 -40.20
CA ASP A 499 -32.23 23.77 -40.45
C ASP A 499 -31.73 22.51 -39.69
N GLU A 500 -32.47 22.09 -38.67
CA GLU A 500 -32.46 20.72 -38.13
C GLU A 500 -33.39 19.83 -38.99
N PRO A 501 -33.37 18.48 -38.89
CA PRO A 501 -32.34 17.57 -38.36
C PRO A 501 -32.10 16.33 -39.26
N ALA A 502 -30.93 15.69 -39.18
CA ALA A 502 -30.80 14.24 -39.42
C ALA A 502 -29.53 13.67 -38.77
N GLU A 503 -29.79 12.76 -37.84
CA GLU A 503 -29.03 11.61 -37.37
C GLU A 503 -27.74 11.21 -38.14
N SER A 504 -26.68 10.97 -37.36
CA SER A 504 -25.47 10.19 -37.67
C SER A 504 -24.45 10.73 -38.70
N ALA A 505 -23.32 11.22 -38.19
CA ALA A 505 -21.99 10.78 -38.63
C ALA A 505 -20.91 11.20 -37.60
N ILE A 506 -20.32 10.22 -36.93
CA ILE A 506 -19.05 10.36 -36.22
C ILE A 506 -18.01 10.77 -37.27
N ALA A 507 -17.48 12.00 -37.19
CA ALA A 507 -16.34 12.38 -37.99
C ALA A 507 -15.11 11.57 -37.53
N PRO A 508 -14.33 10.95 -38.43
CA PRO A 508 -13.15 10.18 -38.05
C PRO A 508 -12.08 11.16 -37.54
N THR A 509 -11.79 11.12 -36.24
CA THR A 509 -10.59 11.71 -35.67
C THR A 509 -9.39 10.88 -36.13
N THR A 510 -8.68 11.38 -37.14
CA THR A 510 -7.35 10.84 -37.50
C THR A 510 -6.44 10.97 -36.27
N PRO A 511 -5.85 9.88 -35.75
CA PRO A 511 -5.01 9.94 -34.55
C PRO A 511 -3.73 10.76 -34.79
N ALA A 512 -3.28 11.49 -33.76
CA ALA A 512 -2.01 12.20 -33.77
C ALA A 512 -0.85 11.23 -34.08
N LEU A 513 0.13 11.68 -34.86
CA LEU A 513 1.23 10.83 -35.32
C LEU A 513 2.25 10.57 -34.21
N PHE A 514 2.43 11.54 -33.31
CA PHE A 514 3.26 11.44 -32.12
C PHE A 514 2.42 11.60 -30.85
N ASP A 515 2.64 10.73 -29.87
CA ASP A 515 2.03 10.78 -28.52
C ASP A 515 3.04 11.25 -27.45
N GLY A 516 4.29 11.51 -27.83
CA GLY A 516 5.35 12.10 -27.02
C GLY A 516 6.31 12.93 -27.87
N LEU A 517 6.76 14.06 -27.36
CA LEU A 517 7.72 14.97 -28.02
C LEU A 517 8.86 15.27 -27.06
N ILE A 518 10.08 15.41 -27.58
CA ILE A 518 11.28 15.86 -26.88
C ILE A 518 11.94 16.96 -27.70
N GLY A 519 12.41 18.02 -27.05
CA GLY A 519 13.15 19.10 -27.70
C GLY A 519 13.84 20.06 -26.75
N GLU A 520 14.38 21.15 -27.29
CA GLU A 520 15.06 22.22 -26.55
C GLU A 520 14.38 23.57 -26.80
N ALA A 521 14.04 24.31 -25.76
CA ALA A 521 13.53 25.66 -25.80
C ALA A 521 14.61 26.69 -25.45
N THR A 522 14.79 27.67 -26.32
CA THR A 522 15.72 28.78 -26.15
C THR A 522 14.96 30.11 -26.09
N PRO A 523 15.28 31.02 -25.14
CA PRO A 523 14.61 32.31 -25.03
C PRO A 523 14.89 33.19 -26.26
N VAL A 524 13.89 33.93 -26.73
CA VAL A 524 13.99 34.88 -27.84
C VAL A 524 13.33 36.20 -27.48
N ALA A 525 14.03 37.33 -27.66
CA ALA A 525 13.51 38.62 -27.22
C ALA A 525 12.35 39.13 -28.10
N ASN A 526 12.50 39.05 -29.43
CA ASN A 526 11.55 39.60 -30.39
C ASN A 526 11.43 38.67 -31.62
N PRO A 527 10.58 37.63 -31.58
CA PRO A 527 10.36 36.77 -32.73
C PRO A 527 9.65 37.55 -33.85
N ASN A 528 10.14 37.43 -35.09
CA ASN A 528 9.41 37.95 -36.25
C ASN A 528 8.18 37.08 -36.51
N PHE A 529 7.00 37.50 -36.02
CA PHE A 529 5.77 36.72 -36.10
C PHE A 529 5.32 36.36 -37.51
N GLN A 530 5.76 37.08 -38.55
CA GLN A 530 5.44 36.75 -39.94
C GLN A 530 6.13 35.46 -40.43
N ASP A 531 7.22 35.06 -39.78
CA ASP A 531 7.94 33.83 -40.11
C ASP A 531 7.26 32.57 -39.54
N TRP A 532 6.23 32.72 -38.71
CA TRP A 532 5.60 31.64 -37.97
C TRP A 532 4.19 31.39 -38.46
N GLN A 533 3.93 30.14 -38.85
CA GLN A 533 2.61 29.69 -39.23
C GLN A 533 1.79 29.40 -37.97
N ARG A 534 0.59 29.97 -37.91
CA ARG A 534 -0.28 29.94 -36.72
C ARG A 534 -1.61 29.31 -37.11
N PRO A 535 -2.28 28.60 -36.18
CA PRO A 535 -3.61 28.09 -36.43
C PRO A 535 -4.58 29.26 -36.57
N THR A 536 -5.62 29.10 -37.39
CA THR A 536 -6.61 30.15 -37.70
C THR A 536 -7.28 30.73 -36.44
N ASN A 537 -7.26 29.98 -35.32
CA ASN A 537 -7.79 30.35 -34.01
C ASN A 537 -6.70 30.42 -32.91
N GLY A 538 -5.45 30.72 -33.27
CA GLY A 538 -4.32 30.70 -32.33
C GLY A 538 -4.36 31.81 -31.27
N ALA A 539 -3.77 31.54 -30.10
CA ALA A 539 -3.68 32.47 -28.98
C ALA A 539 -3.07 33.83 -29.36
N ALA A 540 -3.50 34.92 -28.71
CA ALA A 540 -3.04 36.28 -28.98
C ALA A 540 -1.50 36.43 -28.83
N LEU A 541 -0.88 37.24 -29.68
CA LEU A 541 0.57 37.54 -29.67
C LEU A 541 0.93 38.57 -28.59
N THR A 542 0.50 38.32 -27.36
CA THR A 542 0.77 39.18 -26.20
C THR A 542 1.51 38.38 -25.13
N LEU A 543 2.45 39.01 -24.44
CA LEU A 543 3.09 38.44 -23.26
C LEU A 543 2.39 38.98 -22.02
N SER A 544 2.03 38.10 -21.09
CA SER A 544 1.63 38.52 -19.74
C SER A 544 2.86 38.97 -18.94
N PRO A 545 2.68 39.78 -17.87
CA PRO A 545 3.77 40.15 -16.98
C PRO A 545 4.55 38.91 -16.50
N GLY A 546 5.88 38.93 -16.65
CA GLY A 546 6.76 37.82 -16.28
C GLY A 546 6.92 36.71 -17.33
N GLN A 547 6.30 36.85 -18.52
CA GLN A 547 6.50 35.92 -19.63
C GLN A 547 7.56 36.38 -20.64
N GLN A 548 8.15 35.43 -21.34
CA GLN A 548 9.02 35.65 -22.51
C GLN A 548 8.70 34.67 -23.63
N TRP A 549 9.21 34.97 -24.83
CA TRP A 549 9.11 34.07 -25.98
C TRP A 549 10.23 33.02 -25.97
N PHE A 550 9.93 31.85 -26.51
CA PHE A 550 10.86 30.75 -26.70
C PHE A 550 10.77 30.18 -28.12
N THR A 551 11.92 29.82 -28.68
CA THR A 551 11.99 28.96 -29.86
C THR A 551 12.29 27.53 -29.41
N ILE A 552 11.44 26.58 -29.76
CA ILE A 552 11.57 25.16 -29.42
C ILE A 552 12.02 24.40 -30.65
N THR A 553 13.17 23.74 -30.58
CA THR A 553 13.63 22.80 -31.60
C THR A 553 13.26 21.40 -31.17
N LEU A 554 12.45 20.68 -31.96
CA LEU A 554 12.08 19.30 -31.64
C LEU A 554 13.17 18.35 -32.12
N GLU A 555 13.55 17.41 -31.26
CA GLU A 555 14.61 16.44 -31.51
C GLU A 555 14.05 15.04 -31.78
N SER A 556 13.14 14.56 -30.93
CA SER A 556 12.61 13.20 -30.98
C SER A 556 11.12 13.16 -30.73
N GLY A 557 10.44 12.22 -31.38
CA GLY A 557 9.01 11.99 -31.30
C GLY A 557 8.76 10.52 -31.02
N HIS A 558 7.82 10.25 -30.13
CA HIS A 558 7.39 8.89 -29.82
C HIS A 558 6.25 8.52 -30.77
N GLN A 559 6.44 7.47 -31.56
CA GLN A 559 5.49 6.95 -32.55
C GLN A 559 5.57 5.42 -32.55
N GLN A 560 4.42 4.74 -32.61
CA GLN A 560 4.35 3.27 -32.70
C GLN A 560 5.18 2.54 -31.62
N GLN A 561 5.13 3.04 -30.37
CA GLN A 561 5.90 2.50 -29.25
C GLN A 561 7.43 2.63 -29.38
N GLN A 562 7.94 3.56 -30.20
CA GLN A 562 9.38 3.83 -30.29
C GLN A 562 9.66 5.32 -30.37
N TRP A 563 10.76 5.74 -29.75
CA TRP A 563 11.32 7.07 -29.95
C TRP A 563 12.11 7.10 -31.25
N GLN A 564 11.81 8.08 -32.09
CA GLN A 564 12.50 8.29 -33.36
C GLN A 564 12.90 9.75 -33.51
N PRO A 565 14.06 10.05 -34.12
CA PRO A 565 14.40 11.40 -34.49
C PRO A 565 13.31 12.00 -35.37
N ILE A 566 12.89 13.21 -35.06
CA ILE A 566 11.89 13.90 -35.87
C ILE A 566 12.58 14.42 -37.13
N ALA A 567 12.49 13.65 -38.21
CA ALA A 567 12.89 14.05 -39.54
C ALA A 567 11.64 14.13 -40.44
N PHE A 568 11.17 15.35 -40.72
CA PHE A 568 10.00 15.53 -41.57
C PHE A 568 10.39 15.36 -43.04
N SER A 569 9.81 14.35 -43.72
CA SER A 569 9.93 14.19 -45.17
C SER A 569 9.37 15.41 -45.91
N ALA A 570 9.84 15.69 -47.13
CA ALA A 570 9.34 16.81 -47.96
C ALA A 570 7.80 16.83 -48.08
N ARG A 571 7.16 15.65 -48.05
CA ARG A 571 5.70 15.49 -48.11
C ARG A 571 4.94 16.05 -46.91
N LEU A 572 5.55 16.11 -45.73
CA LEU A 572 4.95 16.74 -44.56
C LEU A 572 5.15 18.26 -44.55
N ALA A 573 6.25 18.76 -45.13
CA ALA A 573 6.49 20.20 -45.27
C ALA A 573 5.45 20.88 -46.19
N ASP A 574 4.83 20.12 -47.10
CA ASP A 574 3.77 20.58 -48.00
C ASP A 574 2.36 20.56 -47.37
N GLN A 575 2.21 20.09 -46.12
CA GLN A 575 0.90 20.04 -45.48
C GLN A 575 0.42 21.40 -44.99
N PRO A 576 -0.89 21.69 -45.05
CA PRO A 576 -1.46 22.90 -44.48
C PRO A 576 -1.20 22.96 -42.95
N PRO A 577 -1.04 24.16 -42.38
CA PRO A 577 -0.64 24.34 -40.97
C PRO A 577 -1.54 23.59 -39.97
N SER A 578 -2.83 23.50 -40.22
CA SER A 578 -3.77 22.76 -39.36
C SER A 578 -3.48 21.26 -39.31
N GLN A 579 -3.05 20.66 -40.42
CA GLN A 579 -2.67 19.24 -40.48
C GLN A 579 -1.29 19.01 -39.85
N LEU A 580 -0.35 19.95 -39.97
CA LEU A 580 0.94 19.89 -39.29
C LEU A 580 0.80 19.92 -37.77
N TRP A 581 -0.06 20.80 -37.25
CA TRP A 581 -0.40 20.87 -35.83
C TRP A 581 -1.00 19.54 -35.34
N GLN A 582 -1.96 18.99 -36.08
CA GLN A 582 -2.55 17.67 -35.76
C GLN A 582 -1.53 16.52 -35.82
N THR A 583 -0.63 16.55 -36.80
CA THR A 583 0.43 15.53 -36.95
C THR A 583 1.37 15.53 -35.75
N LEU A 584 1.74 16.72 -35.26
CA LEU A 584 2.56 16.88 -34.05
C LEU A 584 1.80 16.60 -32.74
N GLY A 585 0.51 16.26 -32.80
CA GLY A 585 -0.33 16.12 -31.60
C GLY A 585 -0.61 17.44 -30.88
N LEU A 586 -0.33 18.57 -31.55
CA LEU A 586 -0.52 19.92 -31.03
C LEU A 586 -1.95 20.38 -31.38
N GLY A 587 -2.86 20.36 -30.41
CA GLY A 587 -4.19 20.95 -30.56
C GLY A 587 -4.15 22.48 -30.67
N ALA A 588 -5.30 23.14 -30.86
CA ALA A 588 -5.37 24.61 -30.96
C ALA A 588 -4.85 25.37 -29.71
N SER A 589 -4.76 24.67 -28.57
CA SER A 589 -4.19 25.13 -27.30
C SER A 589 -3.05 24.20 -26.86
N ALA A 590 -2.09 23.95 -27.76
CA ALA A 590 -0.99 23.05 -27.48
C ALA A 590 -0.06 23.63 -26.40
N THR A 591 0.09 22.88 -25.31
CA THR A 591 1.07 23.18 -24.26
C THR A 591 2.13 22.11 -24.23
N LEU A 592 3.35 22.52 -23.94
CA LEU A 592 4.48 21.64 -23.66
C LEU A 592 5.00 21.94 -22.26
N ARG A 593 5.72 20.98 -21.68
CA ARG A 593 6.40 21.14 -20.39
C ARG A 593 7.85 21.52 -20.67
N GLY A 594 8.24 22.73 -20.31
CA GLY A 594 9.64 23.15 -20.30
C GLY A 594 10.24 22.86 -18.93
N VAL A 595 11.44 22.30 -18.86
CA VAL A 595 12.12 21.98 -17.60
C VAL A 595 13.55 22.49 -17.68
N ASP A 596 14.01 23.10 -16.59
CA ASP A 596 15.38 23.57 -16.50
C ASP A 596 16.38 22.42 -16.49
N VAL A 597 17.65 22.72 -16.81
CA VAL A 597 18.73 21.73 -16.76
C VAL A 597 18.77 21.05 -15.40
N ALA A 598 18.52 21.76 -14.30
CA ALA A 598 18.53 21.14 -12.97
C ALA A 598 17.39 20.11 -12.73
N GLY A 599 16.38 20.02 -13.60
CA GLY A 599 15.25 19.10 -13.45
C GLY A 599 14.27 19.48 -12.34
N LYS A 600 14.34 20.71 -11.82
CA LYS A 600 13.69 21.16 -10.58
C LYS A 600 12.60 22.20 -10.80
N ASN A 601 12.64 22.95 -11.89
CA ASN A 601 11.70 24.06 -12.13
C ASN A 601 10.92 23.88 -13.44
N PRO A 602 9.95 22.95 -13.47
CA PRO A 602 9.19 22.70 -14.66
C PRO A 602 8.09 23.76 -14.85
N GLN A 603 7.98 24.31 -16.06
CA GLN A 603 7.04 25.35 -16.45
C GLN A 603 6.22 24.94 -17.68
N THR A 604 5.06 25.57 -17.86
CA THR A 604 4.21 25.33 -19.02
C THR A 604 4.59 26.31 -20.14
N LEU A 605 4.91 25.76 -21.32
CA LEU A 605 5.16 26.51 -22.54
C LEU A 605 3.93 26.40 -23.44
N GLU A 606 3.30 27.52 -23.74
CA GLU A 606 2.17 27.58 -24.67
C GLU A 606 2.69 27.77 -26.09
N VAL A 607 2.41 26.81 -26.98
CA VAL A 607 2.86 26.85 -28.38
C VAL A 607 1.91 27.72 -29.19
N ILE A 608 2.48 28.69 -29.90
CA ILE A 608 1.76 29.77 -30.59
C ILE A 608 1.98 29.73 -32.10
N GLY A 609 3.09 29.15 -32.55
CA GLY A 609 3.39 29.05 -33.97
C GLY A 609 4.35 27.91 -34.30
N VAL A 610 4.35 27.51 -35.56
CA VAL A 610 5.29 26.52 -36.12
C VAL A 610 5.99 27.17 -37.30
N ARG A 611 7.31 27.01 -37.39
CA ARG A 611 8.12 27.50 -38.50
C ARG A 611 8.97 26.37 -39.04
N TRP A 612 9.16 26.43 -40.36
CA TRP A 612 9.98 25.50 -41.09
C TRP A 612 11.24 26.20 -41.63
N ARG A 613 12.43 25.72 -41.23
CA ARG A 613 13.72 26.09 -41.85
C ARG A 613 14.64 24.87 -41.83
N GLY A 614 14.89 24.27 -42.99
CA GLY A 614 15.74 23.08 -43.11
C GLY A 614 14.98 21.77 -42.90
N GLN A 615 15.62 20.76 -42.31
CA GLN A 615 15.02 19.44 -42.03
C GLN A 615 14.42 19.32 -40.61
N GLN A 616 14.42 20.39 -39.81
CA GLN A 616 13.95 20.36 -38.42
C GLN A 616 12.82 21.39 -38.18
N PRO A 617 11.72 20.99 -37.52
CA PRO A 617 10.64 21.90 -37.15
C PRO A 617 11.08 22.76 -35.97
N THR A 618 10.74 24.04 -36.00
CA THR A 618 10.81 24.91 -34.83
C THR A 618 9.42 25.33 -34.41
N LEU A 619 9.15 25.34 -33.12
CA LEU A 619 7.93 25.89 -32.53
C LEU A 619 8.25 27.23 -31.89
N LEU A 620 7.30 28.15 -31.93
CA LEU A 620 7.32 29.37 -31.13
C LEU A 620 6.39 29.17 -29.96
N ALA A 621 6.88 29.40 -28.75
CA ALA A 621 6.09 29.30 -27.54
C ALA A 621 6.28 30.53 -26.65
N ARG A 622 5.39 30.70 -25.67
CA ARG A 622 5.59 31.63 -24.54
C ARG A 622 5.55 30.88 -23.23
N GLY A 623 6.31 31.36 -22.25
CA GLY A 623 6.43 30.77 -20.91
C GLY A 623 7.00 31.78 -19.91
N GLY A 624 7.27 31.34 -18.68
CA GLY A 624 7.91 32.18 -17.67
C GLY A 624 9.33 32.59 -18.05
N ALA A 625 9.74 33.80 -17.67
CA ALA A 625 11.08 34.31 -17.94
C ALA A 625 12.17 33.46 -17.26
N THR A 626 13.21 33.14 -18.02
CA THR A 626 14.42 32.41 -17.60
C THR A 626 15.57 32.75 -18.54
N ASP A 627 16.77 32.90 -17.98
CA ASP A 627 17.99 33.18 -18.75
C ASP A 627 18.64 31.90 -19.31
N ARG A 628 18.07 30.73 -19.01
CA ARG A 628 18.63 29.42 -19.37
C ARG A 628 17.74 28.66 -20.37
N PRO A 629 18.34 27.84 -21.26
CA PRO A 629 17.58 26.93 -22.10
C PRO A 629 16.82 25.91 -21.24
N LEU A 630 15.71 25.44 -21.76
CA LEU A 630 14.88 24.40 -21.14
C LEU A 630 14.86 23.20 -22.06
N PHE A 631 14.87 21.98 -21.53
CA PHE A 631 14.35 20.89 -22.34
C PHE A 631 12.83 20.89 -22.31
N VAL A 632 12.24 20.31 -23.34
CA VAL A 632 10.79 20.32 -23.55
C VAL A 632 10.30 18.91 -23.75
N THR A 633 9.18 18.58 -23.11
CA THR A 633 8.47 17.32 -23.33
C THR A 633 6.95 17.52 -23.34
N THR A 634 6.22 16.54 -23.85
CA THR A 634 4.75 16.51 -23.74
C THR A 634 4.31 16.55 -22.26
N PRO A 635 3.25 17.29 -21.90
CA PRO A 635 2.77 17.37 -20.51
C PRO A 635 2.44 16.00 -19.90
N GLY A 636 2.74 15.84 -18.61
CA GLY A 636 2.46 14.62 -17.84
C GLY A 636 3.45 13.46 -18.03
N GLN A 637 4.46 13.61 -18.91
CA GLN A 637 5.46 12.56 -19.14
C GLN A 637 6.72 12.71 -18.27
N TRP A 638 7.06 13.92 -17.82
CA TRP A 638 8.25 14.16 -16.99
C TRP A 638 8.10 13.67 -15.55
N GLN A 639 9.09 12.96 -15.05
CA GLN A 639 9.26 12.61 -13.64
C GLN A 639 10.66 13.03 -13.17
N SER A 640 10.74 13.90 -12.16
CA SER A 640 12.00 14.33 -11.57
C SER A 640 12.50 13.30 -10.56
N ILE A 641 13.82 13.06 -10.53
CA ILE A 641 14.43 12.15 -9.56
C ILE A 641 14.13 12.56 -8.10
N ASP A 642 14.00 13.86 -7.86
CA ASP A 642 13.77 14.42 -6.53
C ASP A 642 12.36 14.12 -6.00
N THR A 643 11.40 13.78 -6.87
CA THR A 643 10.02 13.45 -6.47
C THR A 643 9.85 12.04 -5.92
N VAL A 644 10.86 11.17 -6.05
CA VAL A 644 10.83 9.79 -5.54
C VAL A 644 11.63 9.70 -4.26
N ASN A 645 10.99 9.57 -3.10
CA ASN A 645 11.68 9.57 -1.81
C ASN A 645 12.79 8.51 -1.73
N PRO A 646 14.03 8.88 -1.35
CA PRO A 646 15.11 7.94 -1.12
C PRO A 646 14.91 7.17 0.18
N THR A 647 15.19 5.88 0.16
CA THR A 647 15.37 5.04 1.36
C THR A 647 16.86 4.81 1.58
N GLY A 648 17.33 4.80 2.83
CA GLY A 648 18.71 4.40 3.14
C GLY A 648 18.98 2.96 2.70
N LEU A 649 20.18 2.68 2.17
CA LEU A 649 20.49 1.36 1.60
C LEU A 649 20.31 0.21 2.61
N ALA A 650 20.70 0.35 3.88
CA ALA A 650 20.47 -0.73 4.86
C ALA A 650 18.99 -1.00 5.13
N GLY A 651 18.19 0.04 5.36
CA GLY A 651 16.74 -0.13 5.57
C GLY A 651 16.08 -0.78 4.35
N TRP A 652 16.60 -0.53 3.15
CA TRP A 652 16.14 -1.24 1.95
C TRP A 652 16.63 -2.70 1.90
N LEU A 653 17.90 -2.97 2.22
CA LEU A 653 18.49 -4.32 2.24
C LEU A 653 17.81 -5.25 3.26
N GLU A 654 17.47 -4.74 4.44
CA GLU A 654 16.72 -5.47 5.48
C GLU A 654 15.33 -5.89 4.99
N SER A 655 14.70 -5.07 4.16
CA SER A 655 13.37 -5.35 3.61
C SER A 655 13.34 -6.27 2.39
N GLN A 656 14.49 -6.59 1.76
CA GLN A 656 14.58 -7.28 0.46
C GLN A 656 15.78 -8.25 0.35
N SER A 657 15.84 -9.25 1.23
CA SER A 657 16.97 -10.19 1.36
C SER A 657 17.34 -10.98 0.09
N ALA A 658 16.40 -11.25 -0.82
CA ALA A 658 16.71 -11.94 -2.09
C ALA A 658 17.39 -11.04 -3.15
N THR A 659 17.34 -9.71 -2.96
CA THR A 659 17.86 -8.72 -3.92
C THR A 659 19.24 -8.19 -3.52
N SER A 660 19.63 -8.37 -2.26
CA SER A 660 20.91 -7.90 -1.69
C SER A 660 22.12 -8.56 -2.36
N ASP A 661 22.16 -9.89 -2.47
CA ASP A 661 23.29 -10.62 -3.05
C ASP A 661 23.54 -10.22 -4.52
N ARG A 662 22.46 -9.97 -5.26
CA ARG A 662 22.52 -9.54 -6.66
C ARG A 662 22.98 -8.09 -6.79
N LEU A 663 22.52 -7.22 -5.89
CA LEU A 663 23.01 -5.85 -5.80
C LEU A 663 24.52 -5.85 -5.56
N PHE A 664 25.00 -6.60 -4.58
CA PHE A 664 26.43 -6.70 -4.27
C PHE A 664 27.23 -7.29 -5.42
N ALA A 665 26.74 -8.34 -6.09
CA ALA A 665 27.38 -8.90 -7.27
C ALA A 665 27.48 -7.87 -8.42
N THR A 666 26.44 -7.06 -8.63
CA THR A 666 26.42 -6.01 -9.66
C THR A 666 27.44 -4.91 -9.34
N LEU A 667 27.46 -4.48 -8.08
CA LEU A 667 28.42 -3.50 -7.56
C LEU A 667 29.86 -4.01 -7.68
N GLN A 668 30.11 -5.28 -7.36
CA GLN A 668 31.42 -5.91 -7.53
C GLN A 668 31.84 -5.96 -9.01
N ASN A 669 30.96 -6.47 -9.89
CA ASN A 669 31.28 -6.70 -11.29
C ASN A 669 31.47 -5.40 -12.09
N HIS A 670 30.73 -4.34 -11.74
CA HIS A 670 30.76 -3.09 -12.50
C HIS A 670 31.60 -1.99 -11.86
N LEU A 671 31.78 -2.00 -10.54
CA LEU A 671 32.52 -0.97 -9.81
C LEU A 671 33.78 -1.48 -9.13
N GLY A 672 34.06 -2.79 -9.14
CA GLY A 672 35.28 -3.35 -8.56
C GLY A 672 35.31 -3.38 -7.03
N PHE A 673 34.16 -3.22 -6.37
CA PHE A 673 34.06 -3.32 -4.91
C PHE A 673 34.36 -4.74 -4.42
N ALA A 674 35.21 -4.88 -3.40
CA ALA A 674 35.43 -6.18 -2.74
C ALA A 674 34.23 -6.54 -1.83
N PRO A 675 33.66 -7.76 -1.94
CA PRO A 675 32.38 -8.11 -1.33
C PRO A 675 32.39 -8.05 0.20
N ASP A 676 33.47 -8.54 0.81
CA ASP A 676 33.59 -8.61 2.28
C ASP A 676 33.75 -7.22 2.93
N SER A 677 34.42 -6.28 2.24
CA SER A 677 34.57 -4.91 2.76
C SER A 677 33.32 -4.07 2.52
N LEU A 678 32.62 -4.25 1.39
CA LEU A 678 31.48 -3.40 1.04
C LEU A 678 30.23 -3.70 1.86
N ALA A 679 29.88 -4.98 2.03
CA ALA A 679 28.74 -5.37 2.85
C ALA A 679 28.94 -4.90 4.29
N THR A 680 30.13 -5.15 4.86
CA THR A 680 30.47 -4.70 6.21
C THR A 680 30.52 -3.17 6.32
N THR A 681 31.06 -2.45 5.34
CA THR A 681 31.12 -0.97 5.35
C THR A 681 29.73 -0.35 5.20
N LEU A 682 28.91 -0.87 4.28
CA LEU A 682 27.54 -0.39 4.06
C LEU A 682 26.64 -0.71 5.25
N GLN A 683 26.83 -1.85 5.92
CA GLN A 683 26.05 -2.25 7.08
C GLN A 683 26.49 -1.54 8.37
N GLN A 684 27.80 -1.30 8.56
CA GLN A 684 28.32 -0.53 9.70
C GLN A 684 28.01 0.98 9.59
N GLN A 685 27.89 1.52 8.38
CA GLN A 685 27.78 2.97 8.15
C GLN A 685 26.46 3.40 7.54
N ALA A 686 25.51 2.48 7.37
CA ALA A 686 24.17 2.78 6.89
C ALA A 686 23.38 3.77 7.75
N ASN A 687 23.75 3.90 9.03
CA ASN A 687 23.15 4.82 9.98
C ASN A 687 23.87 6.19 10.03
N ALA A 688 24.88 6.42 9.18
CA ALA A 688 25.56 7.71 9.10
C ALA A 688 24.63 8.76 8.46
N VAL A 689 24.69 9.99 8.96
CA VAL A 689 23.95 11.14 8.40
C VAL A 689 24.96 12.11 7.79
N PRO A 690 24.90 12.40 6.47
CA PRO A 690 23.99 11.84 5.48
C PRO A 690 24.36 10.39 5.08
N PRO A 691 23.39 9.58 4.61
CA PRO A 691 23.63 8.20 4.23
C PRO A 691 24.56 8.12 3.02
N TRP A 692 25.53 7.20 3.09
CA TRP A 692 26.52 6.95 2.05
C TRP A 692 25.94 6.31 0.78
N ALA A 693 24.75 5.73 0.87
CA ALA A 693 24.02 5.20 -0.27
C ALA A 693 22.51 5.27 -0.03
N THR A 694 21.76 5.65 -1.07
CA THR A 694 20.30 5.67 -1.05
C THR A 694 19.71 4.90 -2.22
N VAL A 695 18.58 4.24 -1.98
CA VAL A 695 17.82 3.48 -2.98
C VAL A 695 16.47 4.16 -3.23
N ARG A 696 16.11 4.33 -4.50
CA ARG A 696 14.80 4.81 -4.94
C ARG A 696 14.15 3.75 -5.83
N PRO A 697 13.11 3.02 -5.36
CA PRO A 697 12.40 2.07 -6.20
C PRO A 697 11.57 2.82 -7.24
N VAL A 698 11.72 2.45 -8.52
CA VAL A 698 11.03 3.07 -9.67
C VAL A 698 10.55 1.99 -10.64
N ASN A 699 9.61 2.31 -11.53
CA ASN A 699 9.22 1.41 -12.61
C ASN A 699 9.47 2.09 -13.96
N LEU A 700 10.65 1.84 -14.53
CA LEU A 700 11.07 2.45 -15.79
C LEU A 700 10.67 1.58 -16.99
N ILE A 701 11.05 0.30 -16.99
CA ILE A 701 11.00 -0.56 -18.18
C ILE A 701 9.68 -1.34 -18.36
N GLY A 702 8.69 -1.13 -17.51
CA GLY A 702 7.41 -1.83 -17.62
C GLY A 702 7.46 -3.30 -17.22
N GLY A 703 6.30 -3.92 -17.04
CA GLY A 703 6.17 -5.31 -16.56
C GLY A 703 6.35 -5.50 -15.05
N ASN A 704 6.51 -6.75 -14.60
CA ASN A 704 6.69 -7.13 -13.19
C ASN A 704 8.13 -6.88 -12.66
N SER A 705 8.98 -6.25 -13.47
CA SER A 705 10.39 -5.99 -13.15
C SER A 705 10.48 -4.66 -12.39
N SER A 706 10.58 -4.70 -11.06
CA SER A 706 10.92 -3.50 -10.30
C SER A 706 12.33 -3.05 -10.68
N THR A 707 12.47 -1.75 -10.99
CA THR A 707 13.77 -1.10 -11.19
C THR A 707 14.11 -0.29 -9.95
N LEU A 708 15.39 -0.08 -9.69
CA LEU A 708 15.86 0.71 -8.56
C LEU A 708 16.97 1.66 -9.02
N ILE A 709 16.91 2.88 -8.52
CA ILE A 709 17.96 3.88 -8.67
C ILE A 709 18.78 3.86 -7.38
N LEU A 710 20.05 3.50 -7.49
CA LEU A 710 21.01 3.54 -6.40
C LEU A 710 21.88 4.77 -6.57
N THR A 711 21.88 5.64 -5.57
CA THR A 711 22.76 6.82 -5.49
C THR A 711 23.84 6.55 -4.46
N LEU A 712 25.10 6.53 -4.89
CA LEU A 712 26.29 6.35 -4.06
C LEU A 712 26.92 7.72 -3.76
N SER A 713 27.23 7.96 -2.50
CA SER A 713 27.84 9.22 -2.08
C SER A 713 29.30 9.32 -2.54
N PRO A 714 29.81 10.55 -2.76
CA PRO A 714 31.22 10.77 -3.09
C PRO A 714 32.19 10.22 -2.05
N GLU A 715 31.83 10.27 -0.77
CA GLU A 715 32.65 9.82 0.35
C GLU A 715 32.82 8.30 0.30
N LEU A 716 31.76 7.57 -0.02
CA LEU A 716 31.82 6.12 -0.20
C LEU A 716 32.74 5.76 -1.37
N LEU A 717 32.58 6.42 -2.51
CA LEU A 717 33.42 6.17 -3.69
C LEU A 717 34.89 6.50 -3.41
N ALA A 718 35.16 7.59 -2.68
CA ALA A 718 36.51 7.97 -2.29
C ALA A 718 37.12 6.98 -1.29
N SER A 719 36.35 6.48 -0.32
CA SER A 719 36.82 5.48 0.65
C SER A 719 37.26 4.16 -0.01
N GLN A 720 36.73 3.88 -1.20
CA GLN A 720 37.01 2.67 -1.98
C GLN A 720 38.02 2.93 -3.12
N GLY A 721 38.58 4.15 -3.21
CA GLY A 721 39.53 4.52 -4.26
C GLY A 721 38.94 4.62 -5.67
N LEU A 722 37.61 4.66 -5.79
CA LEU A 722 36.90 4.73 -7.08
C LEU A 722 36.70 6.16 -7.57
N ALA A 723 36.83 7.15 -6.68
CA ALA A 723 36.68 8.57 -6.98
C ALA A 723 37.66 9.41 -6.14
N ALA A 724 38.01 10.60 -6.62
CA ALA A 724 38.67 11.59 -5.77
C ALA A 724 37.67 12.19 -4.79
N ALA A 725 38.12 12.52 -3.57
CA ALA A 725 37.28 13.21 -2.58
C ALA A 725 36.76 14.54 -3.17
N GLY A 726 35.43 14.71 -3.21
CA GLY A 726 34.76 15.89 -3.78
C GLY A 726 34.18 15.71 -5.20
N GLN A 727 34.18 14.50 -5.76
CA GLN A 727 33.39 14.20 -6.97
C GLN A 727 31.88 14.20 -6.69
N GLN A 728 31.05 14.21 -7.75
CA GLN A 728 29.59 14.16 -7.63
C GLN A 728 29.10 12.74 -7.29
N PRO A 729 27.91 12.58 -6.68
CA PRO A 729 27.35 11.27 -6.39
C PRO A 729 27.17 10.43 -7.65
N THR A 730 27.37 9.12 -7.54
CA THR A 730 27.19 8.18 -8.66
C THR A 730 25.80 7.58 -8.61
N GLU A 731 25.03 7.76 -9.67
CA GLU A 731 23.73 7.12 -9.86
C GLU A 731 23.85 5.90 -10.77
N LEU A 732 23.22 4.80 -10.32
CA LEU A 732 23.08 3.53 -11.03
C LEU A 732 21.60 3.19 -11.14
N ILE A 733 21.16 2.64 -12.26
CA ILE A 733 19.82 2.08 -12.40
C ILE A 733 19.95 0.61 -12.68
N MET A 734 19.24 -0.23 -11.95
CA MET A 734 19.23 -1.68 -12.18
C MET A 734 17.87 -2.30 -11.97
N THR A 735 17.71 -3.53 -12.46
CA THR A 735 16.53 -4.36 -12.19
C THR A 735 16.65 -5.07 -10.84
N ALA A 736 15.54 -5.54 -10.28
CA ALA A 736 15.55 -6.45 -9.13
C ALA A 736 16.26 -7.79 -9.40
N GLN A 737 16.57 -8.10 -10.66
CA GLN A 737 17.38 -9.25 -11.04
C GLN A 737 18.89 -8.95 -11.03
N GLY A 738 19.31 -7.71 -10.71
CA GLY A 738 20.72 -7.30 -10.70
C GLY A 738 21.27 -6.94 -12.09
N GLU A 739 20.41 -6.66 -13.06
CA GLU A 739 20.87 -6.20 -14.38
C GLU A 739 21.07 -4.69 -14.35
N LEU A 740 22.29 -4.22 -14.61
CA LEU A 740 22.61 -2.79 -14.66
C LEU A 740 22.11 -2.16 -15.97
N LEU A 741 21.13 -1.25 -15.85
CA LEU A 741 20.48 -0.56 -16.95
C LEU A 741 21.12 0.80 -17.28
N TYR A 742 21.72 1.46 -16.29
CA TYR A 742 22.42 2.74 -16.46
C TYR A 742 23.48 2.93 -15.36
N SER A 743 24.58 3.60 -15.70
CA SER A 743 25.55 4.10 -14.74
C SER A 743 26.06 5.47 -15.20
N SER A 744 26.02 6.44 -14.29
CA SER A 744 26.65 7.76 -14.47
C SER A 744 28.18 7.70 -14.67
N LEU A 745 28.82 6.56 -14.39
CA LEU A 745 30.25 6.37 -14.68
C LEU A 745 30.53 6.08 -16.16
N TRP A 746 29.52 5.66 -16.93
CA TRP A 746 29.69 5.36 -18.35
C TRP A 746 29.78 6.63 -19.20
N SER A 747 29.18 7.72 -18.75
CA SER A 747 29.05 8.99 -19.47
C SER A 747 30.19 10.00 -19.21
N GLY A 748 31.19 9.64 -18.40
CA GLY A 748 32.30 10.54 -18.05
C GLY A 748 32.03 11.37 -16.78
N SER A 749 33.07 12.05 -16.26
CA SER A 749 33.03 12.68 -14.93
C SER A 749 32.13 13.92 -14.90
N GLY A 750 30.84 13.76 -14.64
CA GLY A 750 29.94 14.88 -14.36
C GLY A 750 28.45 14.66 -14.67
N ALA A 751 28.07 13.55 -15.30
CA ALA A 751 26.67 13.28 -15.65
C ALA A 751 25.81 13.00 -14.42
N ARG A 752 24.72 13.76 -14.25
CA ARG A 752 23.74 13.55 -13.18
C ARG A 752 22.35 13.27 -13.74
N LEU A 753 21.72 12.20 -13.29
CA LEU A 753 20.33 11.88 -13.56
C LEU A 753 19.41 12.97 -13.01
N ALA A 754 18.74 13.69 -13.90
CA ALA A 754 17.73 14.68 -13.55
C ALA A 754 16.36 14.04 -13.31
N GLY A 755 16.08 12.96 -14.05
CA GLY A 755 14.78 12.30 -14.07
C GLY A 755 14.57 11.49 -15.36
N TRP A 756 13.32 11.22 -15.70
CA TRP A 756 12.96 10.49 -16.91
C TRP A 756 11.64 10.96 -17.50
N ILE A 757 11.47 10.68 -18.79
CA ILE A 757 10.25 10.93 -19.56
C ILE A 757 9.57 9.58 -19.77
N GLN A 758 8.36 9.42 -19.23
CA GLN A 758 7.56 8.20 -19.27
C GLN A 758 6.33 8.38 -20.19
N PRO A 759 6.39 7.92 -21.45
CA PRO A 759 5.21 7.84 -22.31
C PRO A 759 4.30 6.67 -21.87
N ALA A 760 3.04 6.70 -22.32
CA ALA A 760 2.02 5.68 -21.98
C ALA A 760 2.40 4.25 -22.42
N SER A 761 3.27 4.12 -23.42
CA SER A 761 3.76 2.87 -24.02
C SER A 761 4.88 2.16 -23.24
N GLN A 762 5.33 2.68 -22.08
CA GLN A 762 6.40 2.11 -21.25
C GLN A 762 7.81 2.05 -21.90
N GLN A 763 8.13 2.95 -22.83
CA GLN A 763 9.52 3.18 -23.27
C GLN A 763 10.07 4.50 -22.71
N PRO A 764 10.69 4.47 -21.51
CA PRO A 764 11.24 5.66 -20.88
C PRO A 764 12.44 6.22 -21.63
N VAL A 765 12.66 7.52 -21.46
CA VAL A 765 13.90 8.21 -21.83
C VAL A 765 14.50 8.78 -20.55
N LEU A 766 15.76 8.48 -20.25
CA LEU A 766 16.44 9.11 -19.12
C LEU A 766 16.92 10.49 -19.53
N VAL A 767 16.80 11.45 -18.62
CA VAL A 767 17.36 12.78 -18.78
C VAL A 767 18.52 12.91 -17.82
N ILE A 768 19.73 13.06 -18.38
CA ILE A 768 20.95 13.25 -17.62
C ILE A 768 21.51 14.65 -17.91
N ASN A 769 22.16 15.25 -16.94
CA ASN A 769 22.75 16.58 -17.04
C ASN A 769 24.26 16.43 -17.16
N GLU A 770 24.82 16.88 -18.26
CA GLU A 770 26.27 16.97 -18.45
C GLU A 770 26.63 18.45 -18.70
N GLY A 771 27.02 19.15 -17.63
CA GLY A 771 27.23 20.61 -17.68
C GLY A 771 25.92 21.38 -17.80
N ASP A 772 25.85 22.32 -18.75
CA ASP A 772 24.71 23.23 -18.95
C ASP A 772 23.66 22.70 -19.95
N ARG A 773 23.76 21.44 -20.39
CA ARG A 773 22.82 20.84 -21.32
C ARG A 773 22.31 19.48 -20.85
N PRO A 774 20.99 19.22 -20.96
CA PRO A 774 20.44 17.90 -20.74
C PRO A 774 20.77 17.00 -21.95
N GLN A 775 21.03 15.73 -21.67
CA GLN A 775 21.13 14.66 -22.67
C GLN A 775 20.02 13.64 -22.43
N PHE A 776 19.53 13.08 -23.52
CA PHE A 776 18.47 12.08 -23.54
C PHE A 776 19.07 10.71 -23.86
N LEU A 777 18.99 9.78 -22.90
CA LEU A 777 19.39 8.40 -23.11
C LEU A 777 18.16 7.54 -23.38
N PHE A 778 18.16 6.88 -24.53
CA PHE A 778 17.03 6.07 -24.97
C PHE A 778 17.24 4.62 -24.56
N TRP A 779 16.14 3.92 -24.30
CA TRP A 779 16.20 2.49 -24.05
C TRP A 779 16.69 1.75 -25.30
N SER A 780 17.78 0.97 -25.17
CA SER A 780 18.28 0.09 -26.22
C SER A 780 17.83 -1.36 -25.97
N PRO A 781 16.90 -1.91 -26.76
CA PRO A 781 16.47 -3.31 -26.59
C PRO A 781 17.61 -4.31 -26.83
N GLN A 782 18.56 -3.97 -27.72
CA GLN A 782 19.69 -4.85 -28.07
C GLN A 782 20.67 -4.98 -26.90
N ASN A 783 21.01 -3.86 -26.26
CA ASN A 783 21.98 -3.83 -25.16
C ASN A 783 21.32 -3.92 -23.78
N ARG A 784 19.98 -3.91 -23.74
CA ARG A 784 19.14 -3.91 -22.51
C ARG A 784 19.58 -2.85 -21.50
N ARG A 785 19.92 -1.66 -21.98
CA ARG A 785 20.40 -0.51 -21.18
C ARG A 785 20.02 0.82 -21.82
N PHE A 786 20.08 1.89 -21.04
CA PHE A 786 19.95 3.26 -21.53
C PHE A 786 21.28 3.76 -22.09
N GLN A 787 21.24 4.32 -23.30
CA GLN A 787 22.41 4.84 -24.00
C GLN A 787 22.07 5.89 -25.05
#